data_AF-A0A8C2C546-F1
#
_entry.id   AF-A0A8C2C546-F1
#
_cell.length_a   1.000
_cell.length_b   1.000
_cell.length_c   1.000
_cell.angle_alpha   90.00
_cell.angle_beta   90.00
_cell.angle_gamma   90.00
#
_symmetry.space_group_name_H-M   'P 1'
#
loop_
_entity.id
_entity.type
_entity.pdbx_description
1 polymer ?
#
loop_
_entity_poly.entity_id
_entity_poly.type
_entity_poly.pdbx_seq_one_letter_code
_entity_poly.pdbx_strand_id
1 'polypeptide(L)'
;PTDHSDQFPCLFFSSIVCPGTDNKLSTLSDLDQQYKTFRKFYENCEVVMGNLEITSIERNRNLSFLKVIVLFVLNILMLLMLLSRSKNKKNALNKDVKILNGGVYVDQNKFLCHADTIHWNDIIKNPRSELLVVPSNNSGRRCHRSCNGRCWGHQEDQLTKTVCAEQCDGRCFGPYVSNCCHRECAGGYFGPKDTDCFACTSFNDTGACVTQCPQPFVYNPTTFQLEHNPNAKYTYGAFCVKKCPHNFVVDHSSCVRACPSNKMEVEENHIKMCIPCTDICPKVCDGIGTGSLQMAQTVDSSNIEKFVNCTKINGNLIFLITGIKGDMFHGIKALDPDRLNVFRTVREITGFLNIQSWPENMTDLAVFSNLATIGGRSLYSGISLLILKQRWISSLKFQSLKEISAGNVYMTNNSQLCFYNTVNWTSLFRTSTQRALIKNNRDPRESKEQMVCDRLCSEEGCWGPGPDQCLSCKYFSRGKTCVRSCNLYYGDVREYTNGSVCVECDSQCEKAGEKSLTCHGPGPDHCVKCLHLKDGPNCVEKCPDGLQGANSFIFKYAETNNECHPCHPNCTQGYDCLLVFALKSICKTPLIAAGLIGGLFVMVIIALGVAVYIRRKSIKKKRALRRFLETEQLVEPLTPSGTAPNQALLRILKETELKRVKILGAGAFGMVYKGIWVPEGETVKIPVAIKILNESTGPKANVEFMDEALIMASMEHPHLVRLLGVCLSPTIQLVTQLMPHGCLLDYVHEHQENIGSQLLLNWCVQIAKGMMYLEERRLVHRDLAARNVLVKSPNHIKITDFGLARLLDADEKEYNSDGGKMPIKWMALECIHYRKFTHQSDIWSYGVTIWELMTFGGKPYDGIPTREIPDILEKGERLPQPPICTIDVYMVMVKCWMIDADSRPRFKELAAEFSRMARDPQRYLVIQVRIRLFFPNHSKFFQSLLDEEELDDLMDADEYLVPQTFNIATSSYTSRPPMDTSSVRIAFCFLYSSLHEVIKCIP
;
A
#
# COMPACT_ATOMS: atom_id res chain seq x y z
N PRO A 1 -54.77 19.89 42.96
CA PRO A 1 -55.06 20.63 41.72
C PRO A 1 -54.47 19.89 40.53
N THR A 2 -55.31 19.06 39.94
CA THR A 2 -55.14 18.31 38.70
C THR A 2 -54.86 19.25 37.53
N ASP A 3 -53.90 18.91 36.65
CA ASP A 3 -54.27 18.60 35.27
C ASP A 3 -53.20 17.80 34.52
N HIS A 4 -53.67 16.94 33.63
CA HIS A 4 -52.93 16.11 32.71
C HIS A 4 -52.42 16.92 31.52
N SER A 5 -51.18 16.70 31.06
CA SER A 5 -50.84 16.66 29.63
C SER A 5 -49.39 16.24 29.38
N ASP A 6 -49.27 15.25 28.49
CA ASP A 6 -48.15 14.98 27.59
C ASP A 6 -46.89 14.30 28.13
N GLN A 7 -47.10 13.02 28.43
CA GLN A 7 -46.13 11.94 28.29
C GLN A 7 -45.84 11.70 26.79
N PHE A 8 -44.99 12.52 26.17
CA PHE A 8 -44.28 12.12 24.93
C PHE A 8 -42.98 11.42 25.34
N PRO A 9 -42.80 10.12 25.05
CA PRO A 9 -41.47 9.53 25.19
C PRO A 9 -40.57 10.19 24.14
N CYS A 10 -39.52 10.86 24.60
CA CYS A 10 -38.37 11.19 23.76
C CYS A 10 -37.81 9.87 23.22
N LEU A 11 -38.28 9.48 22.04
CA LEU A 11 -37.70 8.44 21.21
C LEU A 11 -36.28 8.91 20.84
N PHE A 12 -35.31 8.56 21.69
CA PHE A 12 -33.92 8.44 21.26
C PHE A 12 -33.92 7.48 20.08
N PHE A 13 -33.64 7.98 18.87
CA PHE A 13 -33.24 7.14 17.74
C PHE A 13 -31.85 6.55 18.05
N SER A 14 -31.80 5.57 18.96
CA SER A 14 -30.65 4.68 19.11
C SER A 14 -30.82 3.58 18.09
N SER A 15 -30.26 3.75 16.89
CA SER A 15 -30.28 2.68 15.89
C SER A 15 -29.69 1.39 16.44
N ILE A 16 -30.37 0.27 16.23
CA ILE A 16 -29.92 -1.05 16.71
C ILE A 16 -28.81 -1.56 15.78
N VAL A 17 -27.63 -1.84 16.34
CA VAL A 17 -26.42 -2.19 15.58
C VAL A 17 -26.08 -3.67 15.73
N CYS A 18 -25.70 -4.33 14.63
CA CYS A 18 -25.20 -5.71 14.62
C CYS A 18 -23.85 -5.85 13.90
N PRO A 19 -22.98 -6.80 14.27
CA PRO A 19 -21.59 -6.88 13.79
C PRO A 19 -21.40 -7.45 12.38
N GLY A 20 -22.44 -8.00 11.75
CA GLY A 20 -22.32 -8.71 10.47
C GLY A 20 -21.53 -10.02 10.55
N THR A 21 -21.24 -10.63 9.40
CA THR A 21 -20.51 -11.90 9.25
C THR A 21 -19.38 -11.79 8.21
N ASP A 22 -18.45 -12.76 8.17
CA ASP A 22 -17.36 -12.87 7.18
C ASP A 22 -17.11 -14.34 6.78
N ASN A 23 -18.21 -15.10 6.63
CA ASN A 23 -18.17 -16.52 6.30
C ASN A 23 -18.07 -16.75 4.79
N LYS A 24 -18.29 -15.71 3.97
CA LYS A 24 -18.33 -15.79 2.50
C LYS A 24 -19.36 -16.83 2.04
N LEU A 25 -18.90 -17.91 1.39
CA LEU A 25 -19.75 -19.02 0.92
C LEU A 25 -19.79 -20.19 1.91
N SER A 26 -19.16 -20.09 3.07
CA SER A 26 -19.14 -21.15 4.07
C SER A 26 -20.51 -21.30 4.72
N THR A 27 -21.00 -22.53 4.83
CA THR A 27 -22.34 -22.84 5.32
C THR A 27 -22.28 -23.92 6.38
N LEU A 28 -23.13 -23.84 7.41
CA LEU A 28 -23.28 -24.93 8.36
C LEU A 28 -23.87 -26.16 7.67
N SER A 29 -23.47 -27.36 8.12
CA SER A 29 -23.96 -28.64 7.58
C SER A 29 -25.47 -28.82 7.77
N ASP A 30 -26.05 -28.19 8.79
CA ASP A 30 -27.49 -28.16 9.05
C ASP A 30 -28.09 -26.82 8.59
N LEU A 31 -28.97 -26.88 7.60
CA LEU A 31 -29.64 -25.71 7.01
C LEU A 31 -30.67 -25.06 7.94
N ASP A 32 -31.27 -25.82 8.87
CA ASP A 32 -32.17 -25.26 9.88
C ASP A 32 -31.38 -24.44 10.90
N GLN A 33 -30.22 -24.96 11.31
CA GLN A 33 -29.29 -24.25 12.18
C GLN A 33 -28.66 -23.05 11.48
N GLN A 34 -28.38 -23.12 10.17
CA GLN A 34 -27.95 -21.98 9.35
C GLN A 34 -28.99 -20.85 9.40
N TYR A 35 -30.27 -21.16 9.15
CA TYR A 35 -31.36 -20.16 9.18
C TYR A 35 -31.59 -19.58 10.58
N LYS A 36 -31.58 -20.42 11.63
CA LYS A 36 -31.71 -19.95 13.02
C LYS A 36 -30.57 -19.02 13.43
N THR A 37 -29.33 -19.38 13.07
CA THR A 37 -28.14 -18.57 13.30
C THR A 37 -28.24 -17.24 12.54
N PHE A 38 -28.57 -17.28 11.25
CA PHE A 38 -28.77 -16.10 10.42
C PHE A 38 -29.85 -15.15 10.99
N ARG A 39 -31.03 -15.67 11.35
CA ARG A 39 -32.09 -14.88 11.97
C ARG A 39 -31.62 -14.25 13.29
N LYS A 40 -30.95 -15.02 14.14
CA LYS A 40 -30.41 -14.53 15.42
C LYS A 40 -29.42 -13.35 15.24
N PHE A 41 -28.66 -13.32 14.16
CA PHE A 41 -27.69 -12.24 13.88
C PHE A 41 -28.32 -10.93 13.40
N TYR A 42 -29.43 -11.00 12.65
CA TYR A 42 -29.98 -9.84 11.93
C TYR A 42 -31.41 -9.45 12.33
N GLU A 43 -32.09 -10.22 13.18
CA GLU A 43 -33.41 -9.86 13.71
C GLU A 43 -33.32 -8.57 14.53
N ASN A 44 -34.19 -7.59 14.21
CA ASN A 44 -34.23 -6.24 14.80
C ASN A 44 -32.99 -5.37 14.58
N CYS A 45 -32.06 -5.76 13.69
CA CYS A 45 -30.90 -4.92 13.36
C CYS A 45 -31.28 -3.82 12.35
N GLU A 46 -30.87 -2.58 12.63
CA GLU A 46 -31.02 -1.43 11.73
C GLU A 46 -29.72 -1.12 10.97
N VAL A 47 -28.56 -1.29 11.63
CA VAL A 47 -27.23 -0.98 11.07
C VAL A 47 -26.28 -2.17 11.18
N VAL A 48 -25.77 -2.65 10.04
CA VAL A 48 -24.81 -3.76 9.98
C VAL A 48 -23.37 -3.23 9.91
N MET A 49 -22.59 -3.41 10.98
CA MET A 49 -21.16 -3.07 11.09
C MET A 49 -20.24 -4.22 10.62
N GLY A 50 -20.48 -4.69 9.41
CA GLY A 50 -19.79 -5.82 8.78
C GLY A 50 -20.50 -6.19 7.48
N ASN A 51 -20.37 -7.44 7.02
CA ASN A 51 -21.10 -7.89 5.83
C ASN A 51 -22.49 -8.43 6.21
N LEU A 52 -23.47 -8.16 5.35
CA LEU A 52 -24.74 -8.90 5.33
C LEU A 52 -24.58 -10.06 4.33
N GLU A 53 -24.42 -11.27 4.84
CA GLU A 53 -24.26 -12.48 4.03
C GLU A 53 -25.53 -13.33 4.10
N ILE A 54 -26.15 -13.58 2.93
CA ILE A 54 -27.33 -14.44 2.81
C ILE A 54 -26.95 -15.64 1.95
N THR A 55 -26.68 -16.78 2.59
CA THR A 55 -26.22 -18.00 1.91
C THR A 55 -27.02 -19.22 2.35
N SER A 56 -27.31 -20.11 1.39
CA SER A 56 -27.95 -21.41 1.60
C SER A 56 -29.22 -21.40 2.46
N ILE A 57 -30.14 -20.48 2.19
CA ILE A 57 -31.45 -20.41 2.85
C ILE A 57 -32.51 -21.14 2.01
N GLU A 58 -33.28 -22.02 2.66
CA GLU A 58 -34.37 -22.76 2.02
C GLU A 58 -35.55 -21.86 1.62
N ARG A 59 -36.27 -22.27 0.58
CA ARG A 59 -37.35 -21.49 -0.05
C ARG A 59 -38.57 -21.21 0.85
N ASN A 60 -38.83 -22.05 1.85
CA ASN A 60 -39.98 -21.94 2.76
C ASN A 60 -39.72 -21.02 3.97
N ARG A 61 -38.51 -20.45 4.10
CA ARG A 61 -38.11 -19.65 5.26
C ARG A 61 -38.58 -18.21 5.14
N ASN A 62 -38.89 -17.59 6.28
CA ASN A 62 -39.39 -16.21 6.34
C ASN A 62 -38.24 -15.21 6.51
N LEU A 63 -38.08 -14.28 5.56
CA LEU A 63 -37.04 -13.24 5.58
C LEU A 63 -37.59 -11.84 5.90
N SER A 64 -38.82 -11.73 6.44
CA SER A 64 -39.48 -10.44 6.68
C SER A 64 -38.75 -9.52 7.66
N PHE A 65 -37.95 -10.07 8.56
CA PHE A 65 -37.18 -9.32 9.57
C PHE A 65 -36.09 -8.42 8.96
N LEU A 66 -35.62 -8.72 7.74
CA LEU A 66 -34.60 -7.91 7.04
C LEU A 66 -35.10 -6.52 6.63
N LYS A 67 -36.41 -6.26 6.68
CA LYS A 67 -37.02 -4.96 6.34
C LYS A 67 -36.62 -3.82 7.27
N VAL A 68 -36.10 -4.15 8.44
CA VAL A 68 -35.68 -3.18 9.48
C VAL A 68 -34.31 -2.58 9.17
N ILE A 69 -33.48 -3.24 8.35
CA ILE A 69 -32.12 -2.80 8.05
C ILE A 69 -32.14 -1.57 7.13
N VAL A 70 -31.39 -0.52 7.51
CA VAL A 70 -31.33 0.78 6.81
C VAL A 70 -29.91 1.12 6.32
N LEU A 71 -28.85 0.67 7.00
CA LEU A 71 -27.45 1.04 6.69
C LEU A 71 -26.48 -0.16 6.74
N PHE A 72 -25.49 -0.17 5.83
CA PHE A 72 -24.41 -1.16 5.75
C PHE A 72 -23.05 -0.48 5.74
N VAL A 73 -22.10 -1.00 6.53
CA VAL A 73 -20.73 -0.45 6.65
C VAL A 73 -19.74 -1.13 5.69
N LEU A 74 -19.99 -2.39 5.30
CA LEU A 74 -19.16 -3.16 4.36
C LEU A 74 -20.02 -3.95 3.35
N ASN A 75 -19.37 -4.52 2.32
CA ASN A 75 -19.97 -5.13 1.12
C ASN A 75 -21.24 -5.96 1.39
N ILE A 76 -22.21 -5.88 0.47
CA ILE A 76 -23.35 -6.80 0.42
C ILE A 76 -22.95 -8.00 -0.43
N LEU A 77 -22.81 -9.18 0.18
CA LEU A 77 -22.71 -10.45 -0.55
C LEU A 77 -24.12 -11.05 -0.67
N MET A 78 -24.86 -10.63 -1.69
CA MET A 78 -26.15 -11.24 -2.02
C MET A 78 -25.93 -12.43 -2.98
N LEU A 79 -25.80 -13.65 -2.44
CA LEU A 79 -25.95 -14.86 -3.26
C LEU A 79 -27.43 -15.24 -3.29
N LEU A 80 -28.20 -14.50 -4.10
CA LEU A 80 -29.64 -14.66 -4.14
C LEU A 80 -30.02 -15.83 -5.05
N MET A 81 -30.05 -17.05 -4.51
CA MET A 81 -30.78 -18.16 -5.15
C MET A 81 -32.30 -17.89 -5.13
N LEU A 82 -32.77 -16.89 -5.89
CA LEU A 82 -34.17 -16.82 -6.29
C LEU A 82 -34.40 -17.90 -7.35
N LEU A 83 -34.56 -19.14 -6.89
CA LEU A 83 -35.12 -20.22 -7.70
C LEU A 83 -36.65 -20.12 -7.66
N SER A 84 -37.21 -19.55 -8.74
CA SER A 84 -38.46 -19.97 -9.38
C SER A 84 -39.77 -20.06 -8.59
N ARG A 85 -40.76 -19.27 -9.03
CA ARG A 85 -42.21 -19.52 -8.92
C ARG A 85 -42.84 -19.54 -7.51
N SER A 86 -42.76 -18.47 -6.73
CA SER A 86 -43.81 -18.22 -5.72
C SER A 86 -44.70 -17.06 -6.16
N LYS A 87 -45.98 -17.36 -6.42
CA LYS A 87 -47.04 -16.35 -6.51
C LYS A 87 -47.24 -15.77 -5.11
N ASN A 88 -46.38 -14.86 -4.65
CA ASN A 88 -46.70 -13.96 -3.55
C ASN A 88 -45.89 -12.67 -3.68
N LYS A 89 -46.56 -11.66 -4.23
CA LYS A 89 -46.14 -10.27 -4.34
C LYS A 89 -45.90 -9.68 -2.95
N LYS A 90 -44.69 -9.20 -2.69
CA LYS A 90 -44.34 -7.97 -1.94
C LYS A 90 -42.81 -7.86 -1.90
N ASN A 91 -42.22 -7.30 -2.97
CA ASN A 91 -40.77 -7.04 -3.05
C ASN A 91 -40.38 -5.91 -2.07
N ALA A 92 -39.18 -6.02 -1.49
CA ALA A 92 -38.73 -5.28 -0.30
C ALA A 92 -37.52 -4.36 -0.57
N LEU A 93 -37.49 -3.62 -1.69
CA LEU A 93 -36.37 -2.74 -2.06
C LEU A 93 -36.84 -1.32 -2.48
N ASN A 94 -37.86 -0.78 -1.81
CA ASN A 94 -38.42 0.57 -2.06
C ASN A 94 -37.72 1.71 -1.31
N LYS A 95 -36.42 1.60 -0.99
CA LYS A 95 -35.64 2.68 -0.34
C LYS A 95 -34.41 3.01 -1.18
N ASP A 96 -34.12 4.30 -1.33
CA ASP A 96 -33.01 4.84 -2.13
C ASP A 96 -31.65 4.20 -1.74
N VAL A 97 -31.18 3.25 -2.55
CA VAL A 97 -29.95 2.50 -2.28
C VAL A 97 -28.71 3.30 -2.72
N LYS A 98 -27.67 3.33 -1.88
CA LYS A 98 -26.36 3.93 -2.22
C LYS A 98 -25.21 2.96 -1.94
N ILE A 99 -24.30 2.83 -2.91
CA ILE A 99 -23.03 2.12 -2.75
C ILE A 99 -21.91 3.17 -2.72
N LEU A 100 -21.29 3.36 -1.55
CA LEU A 100 -20.23 4.35 -1.34
C LEU A 100 -18.89 3.91 -1.94
N ASN A 101 -18.54 2.63 -1.79
CA ASN A 101 -17.35 1.98 -2.35
C ASN A 101 -17.70 0.53 -2.74
N GLY A 102 -17.03 0.01 -3.78
CA GLY A 102 -17.30 -1.34 -4.31
C GLY A 102 -18.15 -1.35 -5.59
N GLY A 103 -18.14 -2.50 -6.25
CA GLY A 103 -18.87 -2.79 -7.49
C GLY A 103 -20.16 -3.57 -7.28
N VAL A 104 -20.86 -3.90 -8.36
CA VAL A 104 -22.07 -4.73 -8.33
C VAL A 104 -21.86 -5.94 -9.24
N TYR A 105 -22.01 -7.13 -8.66
CA TYR A 105 -21.93 -8.41 -9.37
C TYR A 105 -23.28 -9.14 -9.26
N VAL A 106 -23.95 -9.31 -10.40
CA VAL A 106 -25.23 -10.03 -10.52
C VAL A 106 -25.14 -10.94 -11.74
N ASP A 107 -24.89 -12.23 -11.50
CA ASP A 107 -24.74 -13.24 -12.55
C ASP A 107 -25.31 -14.60 -12.09
N GLN A 108 -25.61 -15.48 -13.04
CA GLN A 108 -26.08 -16.86 -12.83
C GLN A 108 -27.44 -17.01 -12.11
N ASN A 109 -28.30 -16.00 -12.18
CA ASN A 109 -29.64 -16.03 -11.57
C ASN A 109 -30.73 -16.39 -12.58
N LYS A 110 -31.05 -17.69 -12.67
CA LYS A 110 -32.00 -18.24 -13.67
C LYS A 110 -33.43 -17.65 -13.63
N PHE A 111 -33.86 -17.07 -12.50
CA PHE A 111 -35.22 -16.51 -12.34
C PHE A 111 -35.26 -15.06 -11.85
N LEU A 112 -34.13 -14.34 -11.87
CA LEU A 112 -34.10 -12.93 -11.52
C LEU A 112 -34.68 -12.08 -12.67
N CYS A 113 -35.50 -11.10 -12.35
CA CYS A 113 -36.14 -10.19 -13.32
C CYS A 113 -35.87 -8.72 -12.95
N HIS A 114 -35.91 -7.83 -13.94
CA HIS A 114 -35.85 -6.37 -13.82
C HIS A 114 -34.52 -5.76 -13.35
N ALA A 115 -33.58 -6.54 -12.82
CA ALA A 115 -32.26 -6.08 -12.40
C ALA A 115 -31.41 -5.50 -13.57
N ASP A 116 -31.70 -5.94 -14.78
CA ASP A 116 -31.17 -5.43 -16.05
C ASP A 116 -31.71 -4.04 -16.43
N THR A 117 -32.86 -3.64 -15.87
CA THR A 117 -33.49 -2.33 -16.16
C THR A 117 -32.97 -1.19 -15.27
N ILE A 118 -32.15 -1.50 -14.27
CA ILE A 118 -31.62 -0.52 -13.30
C ILE A 118 -30.36 0.15 -13.82
N HIS A 119 -30.29 1.47 -13.70
CA HIS A 119 -29.08 2.23 -14.03
C HIS A 119 -28.12 2.25 -12.82
N TRP A 120 -27.24 1.25 -12.75
CA TRP A 120 -26.33 1.07 -11.60
C TRP A 120 -25.36 2.24 -11.35
N ASN A 121 -25.04 3.04 -12.39
CA ASN A 121 -24.22 4.26 -12.24
C ASN A 121 -24.91 5.35 -11.38
N ASP A 122 -26.23 5.28 -11.20
CA ASP A 122 -26.95 6.20 -10.31
C ASP A 122 -26.78 5.80 -8.83
N ILE A 123 -26.58 4.52 -8.56
CA ILE A 123 -26.47 3.92 -7.23
C ILE A 123 -25.01 3.95 -6.75
N ILE A 124 -24.06 3.64 -7.62
CA ILE A 124 -22.62 3.57 -7.33
C ILE A 124 -22.05 5.00 -7.22
N LYS A 125 -21.22 5.29 -6.18
CA LYS A 125 -20.52 6.59 -6.04
C LYS A 125 -19.27 6.66 -6.92
N ASN A 126 -18.53 5.56 -7.02
CA ASN A 126 -17.30 5.46 -7.80
C ASN A 126 -17.58 4.80 -9.17
N PRO A 127 -17.58 5.54 -10.29
CA PRO A 127 -17.91 5.00 -11.61
C PRO A 127 -16.83 4.05 -12.18
N ARG A 128 -15.66 3.93 -11.52
CA ARG A 128 -14.58 2.99 -11.90
C ARG A 128 -14.70 1.61 -11.24
N SER A 129 -15.71 1.38 -10.40
CA SER A 129 -15.94 0.08 -9.77
C SER A 129 -16.42 -0.96 -10.79
N GLU A 130 -16.01 -2.23 -10.64
CA GLU A 130 -16.44 -3.35 -11.50
C GLU A 130 -17.97 -3.51 -11.48
N LEU A 131 -18.59 -3.48 -12.66
CA LEU A 131 -20.02 -3.73 -12.85
C LEU A 131 -20.16 -4.95 -13.76
N LEU A 132 -20.68 -6.05 -13.22
CA LEU A 132 -21.02 -7.23 -14.01
C LEU A 132 -22.47 -7.62 -13.72
N VAL A 133 -23.38 -7.28 -14.63
CA VAL A 133 -24.80 -7.63 -14.55
C VAL A 133 -25.17 -8.36 -15.83
N VAL A 134 -25.39 -9.68 -15.73
CA VAL A 134 -25.72 -10.52 -16.88
C VAL A 134 -27.25 -10.59 -17.05
N PRO A 135 -27.80 -10.21 -18.22
CA PRO A 135 -29.24 -10.26 -18.44
C PRO A 135 -29.76 -11.70 -18.41
N SER A 136 -30.82 -11.94 -17.65
CA SER A 136 -31.50 -13.25 -17.61
C SER A 136 -32.50 -13.34 -18.78
N ASN A 137 -32.43 -14.43 -19.56
CA ASN A 137 -33.21 -14.67 -20.78
C ASN A 137 -34.73 -14.86 -20.56
N ASN A 138 -35.26 -14.46 -19.40
CA ASN A 138 -36.64 -14.71 -18.97
C ASN A 138 -37.42 -13.41 -18.70
N SER A 139 -37.21 -12.40 -19.55
CA SER A 139 -37.88 -11.10 -19.55
C SER A 139 -39.32 -11.20 -20.07
N GLY A 140 -40.19 -11.94 -19.35
CA GLY A 140 -41.60 -12.08 -19.71
C GLY A 140 -42.51 -10.93 -19.28
N ARG A 141 -42.05 -9.95 -18.48
CA ARG A 141 -42.91 -8.83 -17.98
C ARG A 141 -42.14 -7.50 -17.93
N ARG A 142 -42.74 -6.43 -18.46
CA ARG A 142 -42.17 -5.08 -18.58
C ARG A 142 -42.45 -4.22 -17.32
N CYS A 143 -41.64 -3.18 -17.10
CA CYS A 143 -41.88 -2.16 -16.06
C CYS A 143 -43.21 -1.41 -16.27
N HIS A 144 -43.74 -0.82 -15.20
CA HIS A 144 -44.93 0.03 -15.28
C HIS A 144 -44.66 1.29 -16.11
N ARG A 145 -45.69 1.83 -16.80
CA ARG A 145 -45.54 2.94 -17.76
C ARG A 145 -45.00 4.23 -17.12
N SER A 146 -45.30 4.46 -15.84
CA SER A 146 -44.81 5.64 -15.11
C SER A 146 -43.32 5.58 -14.74
N CYS A 147 -42.67 4.43 -14.88
CA CYS A 147 -41.27 4.24 -14.47
C CYS A 147 -40.25 4.44 -15.61
N ASN A 148 -40.68 4.90 -16.80
CA ASN A 148 -39.81 5.13 -17.97
C ASN A 148 -38.81 3.99 -18.26
N GLY A 149 -39.26 2.74 -18.08
CA GLY A 149 -38.44 1.56 -18.34
C GLY A 149 -37.42 1.20 -17.25
N ARG A 150 -37.41 1.85 -16.08
CA ARG A 150 -36.50 1.58 -14.96
C ARG A 150 -37.28 1.11 -13.73
N CYS A 151 -37.12 -0.13 -13.28
CA CYS A 151 -37.88 -0.60 -12.13
C CYS A 151 -37.21 -1.76 -11.38
N TRP A 152 -37.46 -1.86 -10.07
CA TRP A 152 -37.09 -3.05 -9.29
C TRP A 152 -38.18 -4.14 -9.36
N GLY A 153 -39.34 -3.82 -9.93
CA GLY A 153 -40.47 -4.72 -10.08
C GLY A 153 -41.65 -4.08 -10.83
N HIS A 154 -42.83 -4.68 -10.73
CA HIS A 154 -44.01 -4.28 -11.50
C HIS A 154 -44.76 -3.06 -10.91
N GLN A 155 -44.34 -2.52 -9.76
CA GLN A 155 -45.05 -1.41 -9.08
C GLN A 155 -44.51 -0.04 -9.52
N GLU A 156 -45.26 1.02 -9.19
CA GLU A 156 -44.84 2.41 -9.45
C GLU A 156 -43.68 2.79 -8.53
N ASP A 157 -42.46 2.68 -9.02
CA ASP A 157 -41.26 3.13 -8.33
C ASP A 157 -40.64 4.31 -9.09
N GLN A 158 -40.33 5.41 -8.39
CA GLN A 158 -39.61 6.58 -8.92
C GLN A 158 -38.13 6.49 -8.53
N LEU A 159 -37.20 6.64 -9.48
CA LEU A 159 -35.75 6.73 -9.22
C LEU A 159 -35.23 8.15 -9.49
N THR A 160 -34.38 8.67 -8.58
CA THR A 160 -33.92 10.07 -8.54
C THR A 160 -32.39 10.17 -8.69
N LYS A 161 -31.91 10.50 -9.90
CA LYS A 161 -30.58 11.13 -10.07
C LYS A 161 -30.37 11.85 -11.38
N THR A 162 -31.04 11.47 -12.46
CA THR A 162 -30.80 12.07 -13.79
C THR A 162 -31.34 13.50 -13.95
N VAL A 163 -31.55 14.23 -12.86
CA VAL A 163 -32.29 15.50 -12.84
C VAL A 163 -31.65 16.53 -11.91
N CYS A 164 -30.32 16.57 -11.73
CA CYS A 164 -29.66 17.56 -10.86
C CYS A 164 -29.07 18.75 -11.63
N ALA A 165 -29.04 19.91 -10.99
CA ALA A 165 -28.36 21.10 -11.50
C ALA A 165 -26.83 20.94 -11.46
N GLU A 166 -26.11 21.55 -12.40
CA GLU A 166 -24.64 21.44 -12.49
C GLU A 166 -23.91 22.05 -11.27
N GLN A 167 -24.56 22.93 -10.52
CA GLN A 167 -24.00 23.57 -9.32
C GLN A 167 -24.11 22.70 -8.05
N CYS A 168 -24.72 21.52 -8.12
CA CYS A 168 -24.78 20.63 -6.98
C CYS A 168 -23.46 19.85 -6.82
N ASP A 169 -22.76 20.03 -5.68
CA ASP A 169 -21.57 19.23 -5.34
C ASP A 169 -21.90 17.75 -5.04
N GLY A 170 -23.19 17.42 -4.84
CA GLY A 170 -23.68 16.11 -4.41
C GLY A 170 -24.95 15.65 -5.13
N ARG A 171 -25.95 15.20 -4.37
CA ARG A 171 -27.25 14.75 -4.90
C ARG A 171 -28.27 15.88 -4.92
N CYS A 172 -29.42 15.61 -5.53
CA CYS A 172 -30.57 16.48 -5.54
C CYS A 172 -31.87 15.66 -5.59
N PHE A 173 -33.01 16.28 -5.26
CA PHE A 173 -34.33 15.68 -5.53
C PHE A 173 -35.03 16.29 -6.75
N GLY A 174 -34.40 17.25 -7.44
CA GLY A 174 -34.92 17.85 -8.67
C GLY A 174 -33.95 18.80 -9.37
N PRO A 175 -34.32 19.35 -10.54
CA PRO A 175 -33.43 20.07 -11.46
C PRO A 175 -32.96 21.45 -11.05
N TYR A 176 -33.47 21.98 -9.94
CA TYR A 176 -33.17 23.34 -9.50
C TYR A 176 -32.04 23.36 -8.46
N VAL A 177 -31.26 24.43 -8.42
CA VAL A 177 -30.15 24.61 -7.46
C VAL A 177 -30.63 24.63 -6.01
N SER A 178 -31.87 25.07 -5.75
CA SER A 178 -32.51 24.98 -4.44
C SER A 178 -32.70 23.55 -3.94
N ASN A 179 -32.63 22.57 -4.86
CA ASN A 179 -32.86 21.16 -4.59
C ASN A 179 -31.54 20.38 -4.44
N CYS A 180 -30.40 21.07 -4.30
CA CYS A 180 -29.11 20.44 -4.01
C CYS A 180 -29.02 20.03 -2.52
N CYS A 181 -28.51 18.81 -2.29
CA CYS A 181 -28.14 18.31 -0.97
C CYS A 181 -26.97 19.11 -0.36
N HIS A 182 -26.88 19.10 0.97
CA HIS A 182 -25.61 19.36 1.65
C HIS A 182 -24.56 18.32 1.20
N ARG A 183 -23.30 18.75 1.06
CA ARG A 183 -22.20 17.91 0.52
C ARG A 183 -21.96 16.62 1.32
N GLU A 184 -22.29 16.64 2.61
CA GLU A 184 -22.11 15.50 3.51
C GLU A 184 -23.29 14.50 3.46
N CYS A 185 -24.38 14.79 2.74
CA CYS A 185 -25.52 13.86 2.64
C CYS A 185 -25.25 12.70 1.66
N ALA A 186 -25.64 11.50 2.06
CA ALA A 186 -25.65 10.28 1.25
C ALA A 186 -27.09 9.79 1.00
N GLY A 187 -27.35 9.29 -0.21
CA GLY A 187 -28.68 8.80 -0.62
C GLY A 187 -29.64 9.92 -1.06
N GLY A 188 -30.03 10.79 -0.13
CA GLY A 188 -30.99 11.90 -0.33
C GLY A 188 -31.12 12.76 0.94
N TYR A 189 -32.15 13.61 1.00
CA TYR A 189 -32.33 14.57 2.10
C TYR A 189 -33.77 15.15 2.17
N PHE A 190 -34.12 15.76 3.31
CA PHE A 190 -35.40 16.45 3.57
C PHE A 190 -35.31 18.00 3.55
N GLY A 191 -34.12 18.59 3.74
CA GLY A 191 -33.81 20.03 3.64
C GLY A 191 -32.30 20.35 3.44
N PRO A 192 -31.91 21.58 3.02
CA PRO A 192 -30.54 21.86 2.54
C PRO A 192 -29.44 21.77 3.61
N LYS A 193 -29.77 21.49 4.87
CA LYS A 193 -28.82 21.43 5.98
C LYS A 193 -28.18 20.04 6.10
N ASP A 194 -27.05 20.00 6.80
CA ASP A 194 -26.34 18.77 7.18
C ASP A 194 -27.13 17.87 8.16
N THR A 195 -28.17 18.39 8.80
CA THR A 195 -29.08 17.65 9.71
C THR A 195 -30.20 16.92 8.98
N ASP A 196 -30.48 17.30 7.74
CA ASP A 196 -31.69 16.83 7.04
C ASP A 196 -31.36 15.69 6.07
N CYS A 197 -30.17 15.11 6.16
CA CYS A 197 -29.71 14.04 5.30
C CYS A 197 -30.41 12.70 5.61
N PHE A 198 -30.67 11.87 4.58
CA PHE A 198 -31.15 10.50 4.79
C PHE A 198 -30.08 9.59 5.42
N ALA A 199 -28.83 9.80 5.02
CA ALA A 199 -27.64 9.17 5.61
C ALA A 199 -26.44 10.13 5.49
N CYS A 200 -25.41 9.91 6.29
CA CYS A 200 -24.17 10.70 6.20
C CYS A 200 -23.14 10.01 5.30
N THR A 201 -22.36 10.81 4.58
CA THR A 201 -21.24 10.32 3.75
C THR A 201 -20.08 9.82 4.61
N SER A 202 -19.84 10.50 5.74
CA SER A 202 -18.71 10.24 6.63
C SER A 202 -19.23 9.82 8.02
N PHE A 203 -19.56 10.78 8.89
CA PHE A 203 -20.03 10.49 10.25
C PHE A 203 -21.31 11.24 10.59
N ASN A 204 -22.16 10.62 11.39
CA ASN A 204 -23.32 11.24 12.04
C ASN A 204 -22.93 11.66 13.46
N ASP A 205 -22.91 12.97 13.71
CA ASP A 205 -22.75 13.53 15.04
C ASP A 205 -24.09 14.08 15.57
N THR A 206 -24.80 13.28 16.35
CA THR A 206 -26.07 13.69 16.99
C THR A 206 -27.10 14.28 16.01
N GLY A 207 -27.18 13.72 14.80
CA GLY A 207 -28.11 14.11 13.74
C GLY A 207 -27.46 14.93 12.62
N ALA A 208 -26.32 15.58 12.85
CA ALA A 208 -25.61 16.36 11.85
C ALA A 208 -24.56 15.51 11.12
N CYS A 209 -24.50 15.60 9.79
CA CYS A 209 -23.48 14.91 9.01
C CYS A 209 -22.16 15.71 8.96
N VAL A 210 -21.11 15.15 9.55
CA VAL A 210 -19.79 15.79 9.70
C VAL A 210 -18.68 14.97 9.02
N THR A 211 -17.61 15.64 8.58
CA THR A 211 -16.45 15.00 7.95
C THR A 211 -15.54 14.28 8.95
N GLN A 212 -15.45 14.79 10.18
CA GLN A 212 -14.65 14.23 11.26
C GLN A 212 -15.32 14.48 12.62
N CYS A 213 -15.19 13.52 13.53
CA CYS A 213 -15.70 13.69 14.90
C CYS A 213 -14.83 14.71 15.69
N PRO A 214 -15.40 15.38 16.70
CA PRO A 214 -14.64 16.24 17.61
C PRO A 214 -13.42 15.55 18.22
N GLN A 215 -12.23 16.09 17.94
CA GLN A 215 -10.95 15.47 18.34
C GLN A 215 -10.74 15.49 19.87
N PRO A 216 -10.01 14.49 20.42
CA PRO A 216 -9.74 14.37 21.86
C PRO A 216 -8.81 15.45 22.41
N PHE A 217 -7.98 16.03 21.55
CA PHE A 217 -7.09 17.13 21.91
C PHE A 217 -7.39 18.35 21.05
N VAL A 218 -7.38 19.51 21.69
CA VAL A 218 -7.64 20.80 21.09
C VAL A 218 -6.54 21.76 21.51
N TYR A 219 -6.06 22.56 20.56
CA TYR A 219 -5.03 23.54 20.86
C TYR A 219 -5.61 24.67 21.71
N ASN A 220 -5.06 24.88 22.91
CA ASN A 220 -5.43 26.01 23.76
C ASN A 220 -4.48 27.20 23.48
N PRO A 221 -4.99 28.31 22.93
CA PRO A 221 -4.18 29.48 22.61
C PRO A 221 -3.50 30.15 23.81
N THR A 222 -3.98 29.89 25.03
CA THR A 222 -3.46 30.50 26.26
C THR A 222 -2.27 29.73 26.82
N THR A 223 -2.30 28.39 26.75
CA THR A 223 -1.24 27.52 27.27
C THR A 223 -0.26 27.08 26.18
N PHE A 224 -0.57 27.36 24.92
CA PHE A 224 0.26 27.02 23.76
C PHE A 224 0.52 25.51 23.63
N GLN A 225 -0.42 24.71 24.14
CA GLN A 225 -0.33 23.25 24.18
C GLN A 225 -1.66 22.62 23.72
N LEU A 226 -1.58 21.35 23.32
CA LEU A 226 -2.74 20.52 23.03
C LEU A 226 -3.35 20.04 24.35
N GLU A 227 -4.56 20.50 24.67
CA GLU A 227 -5.29 20.14 25.88
C GLU A 227 -6.43 19.18 25.58
N HIS A 228 -6.84 18.41 26.59
CA HIS A 228 -7.94 17.47 26.46
C HIS A 228 -9.28 18.21 26.22
N ASN A 229 -9.96 17.86 25.13
CA ASN A 229 -11.23 18.43 24.74
C ASN A 229 -12.41 17.77 25.51
N PRO A 230 -13.17 18.50 26.34
CA PRO A 230 -14.31 17.93 27.07
C PRO A 230 -15.46 17.49 26.15
N ASN A 231 -15.53 18.02 24.93
CA ASN A 231 -16.54 17.68 23.93
C ASN A 231 -16.06 16.60 22.94
N ALA A 232 -14.92 15.97 23.22
CA ALA A 232 -14.37 14.90 22.40
C ALA A 232 -15.40 13.78 22.17
N LYS A 233 -15.46 13.31 20.93
CA LYS A 233 -16.24 12.13 20.57
C LYS A 233 -15.36 11.22 19.73
N TYR A 234 -15.52 9.92 19.95
CA TYR A 234 -14.79 8.87 19.25
C TYR A 234 -15.57 8.43 18.03
N THR A 235 -14.86 8.11 16.95
CA THR A 235 -15.47 7.50 15.77
C THR A 235 -15.84 6.05 16.07
N TYR A 236 -17.07 5.65 15.75
CA TYR A 236 -17.56 4.28 15.85
C TYR A 236 -18.36 3.94 14.58
N GLY A 237 -17.70 3.31 13.62
CA GLY A 237 -18.26 3.13 12.27
C GLY A 237 -18.60 4.46 11.62
N ALA A 238 -19.89 4.71 11.38
CA ALA A 238 -20.40 5.95 10.80
C ALA A 238 -20.96 6.95 11.84
N PHE A 239 -20.67 6.77 13.13
CA PHE A 239 -21.21 7.59 14.21
C PHE A 239 -20.11 8.22 15.07
N CYS A 240 -20.40 9.39 15.66
CA CYS A 240 -19.57 9.99 16.71
C CYS A 240 -20.17 9.70 18.09
N VAL A 241 -19.43 9.00 18.96
CA VAL A 241 -19.89 8.56 20.28
C VAL A 241 -19.05 9.15 21.41
N LYS A 242 -19.68 9.53 22.52
CA LYS A 242 -18.96 10.07 23.70
C LYS A 242 -18.11 9.01 24.43
N LYS A 243 -18.54 7.75 24.39
CA LYS A 243 -17.84 6.60 25.00
C LYS A 243 -17.88 5.42 24.04
N CYS A 244 -16.75 4.71 23.91
CA CYS A 244 -16.73 3.48 23.14
C CYS A 244 -17.59 2.39 23.84
N PRO A 245 -18.23 1.50 23.08
CA PRO A 245 -18.95 0.35 23.64
C PRO A 245 -18.02 -0.56 24.46
N HIS A 246 -18.58 -1.35 25.38
CA HIS A 246 -17.84 -2.11 26.40
C HIS A 246 -16.76 -3.08 25.87
N ASN A 247 -16.86 -3.54 24.61
CA ASN A 247 -15.90 -4.47 23.99
C ASN A 247 -14.94 -3.78 22.99
N PHE A 248 -14.87 -2.45 23.02
CA PHE A 248 -14.02 -1.66 22.14
C PHE A 248 -12.99 -0.89 22.96
N VAL A 249 -11.84 -0.66 22.35
CA VAL A 249 -10.70 0.07 22.90
C VAL A 249 -10.56 1.37 22.11
N VAL A 250 -10.22 2.45 22.80
CA VAL A 250 -9.97 3.75 22.19
C VAL A 250 -8.56 3.75 21.58
N ASP A 251 -8.44 3.97 20.28
CA ASP A 251 -7.16 4.30 19.64
C ASP A 251 -7.20 5.73 19.07
N HIS A 252 -6.44 6.64 19.68
CA HIS A 252 -6.47 8.07 19.44
C HIS A 252 -7.88 8.67 19.51
N SER A 253 -8.59 8.75 18.38
CA SER A 253 -9.94 9.32 18.24
C SER A 253 -10.98 8.31 17.73
N SER A 254 -10.66 7.01 17.75
CA SER A 254 -11.49 5.95 17.16
C SER A 254 -11.72 4.76 18.10
N CYS A 255 -12.88 4.13 18.01
CA CYS A 255 -13.19 2.90 18.73
C CYS A 255 -12.81 1.68 17.88
N VAL A 256 -11.79 0.94 18.29
CA VAL A 256 -11.29 -0.27 17.61
C VAL A 256 -11.57 -1.53 18.43
N ARG A 257 -11.67 -2.69 17.78
CA ARG A 257 -11.87 -3.98 18.48
C ARG A 257 -10.60 -4.48 19.17
N ALA A 258 -9.44 -4.13 18.62
CA ALA A 258 -8.13 -4.50 19.14
C ALA A 258 -7.10 -3.41 18.78
N CYS A 259 -6.07 -3.26 19.61
CA CYS A 259 -5.01 -2.30 19.35
C CYS A 259 -4.14 -2.70 18.14
N PRO A 260 -3.59 -1.73 17.41
CA PRO A 260 -2.56 -1.96 16.40
C PRO A 260 -1.35 -2.72 16.95
N SER A 261 -0.61 -3.43 16.10
CA SER A 261 0.50 -4.32 16.50
C SER A 261 1.66 -3.62 17.24
N ASN A 262 1.77 -2.30 17.14
CA ASN A 262 2.76 -1.46 17.83
C ASN A 262 2.20 -0.75 19.08
N LYS A 263 0.98 -1.10 19.51
CA LYS A 263 0.30 -0.54 20.69
C LYS A 263 -0.20 -1.65 21.61
N MET A 264 -0.39 -1.32 22.87
CA MET A 264 -0.94 -2.22 23.88
C MET A 264 -2.21 -1.63 24.51
N GLU A 265 -3.13 -2.51 24.91
CA GLU A 265 -4.34 -2.13 25.63
C GLU A 265 -3.99 -1.83 27.09
N VAL A 266 -4.35 -0.63 27.54
CA VAL A 266 -4.25 -0.20 28.94
C VAL A 266 -5.61 0.33 29.38
N GLU A 267 -5.97 0.03 30.62
CA GLU A 267 -7.19 0.55 31.22
C GLU A 267 -6.83 1.69 32.17
N GLU A 268 -7.14 2.92 31.78
CA GLU A 268 -7.02 4.12 32.62
C GLU A 268 -8.43 4.67 32.90
N ASN A 269 -8.76 4.90 34.17
CA ASN A 269 -10.06 5.45 34.59
C ASN A 269 -11.30 4.68 34.04
N HIS A 270 -11.22 3.34 33.96
CA HIS A 270 -12.24 2.46 33.36
C HIS A 270 -12.49 2.67 31.86
N ILE A 271 -11.55 3.31 31.16
CA ILE A 271 -11.54 3.45 29.71
C ILE A 271 -10.35 2.65 29.18
N LYS A 272 -10.66 1.67 28.33
CA LYS A 272 -9.65 0.90 27.61
C LYS A 272 -9.10 1.74 26.46
N MET A 273 -7.79 1.92 26.42
CA MET A 273 -7.09 2.71 25.41
C MET A 273 -5.84 2.01 24.87
N CYS A 274 -5.47 2.33 23.65
CA CYS A 274 -4.28 1.82 22.98
C CYS A 274 -3.12 2.80 23.14
N ILE A 275 -2.10 2.42 23.91
CA ILE A 275 -0.88 3.22 24.08
C ILE A 275 0.28 2.63 23.26
N PRO A 276 1.17 3.46 22.68
CA PRO A 276 2.39 2.98 22.05
C PRO A 276 3.24 2.14 23.00
N CYS A 277 3.77 1.04 22.50
CA CYS A 277 4.69 0.19 23.25
C CYS A 277 6.05 0.91 23.38
N THR A 278 6.70 0.84 24.55
CA THR A 278 8.01 1.46 24.79
C THR A 278 9.13 0.88 23.93
N ASP A 279 9.04 -0.43 23.63
CA ASP A 279 9.90 -1.12 22.67
C ASP A 279 9.06 -2.15 21.89
N ILE A 280 9.08 -3.42 22.32
CA ILE A 280 8.28 -4.51 21.76
C ILE A 280 7.00 -4.63 22.59
N CYS A 281 5.86 -4.75 21.92
CA CYS A 281 4.57 -4.85 22.61
C CYS A 281 4.50 -6.08 23.51
N PRO A 282 3.86 -5.96 24.69
CA PRO A 282 3.81 -7.06 25.63
C PRO A 282 3.10 -8.28 25.04
N LYS A 283 3.87 -9.33 24.75
CA LYS A 283 3.34 -10.64 24.36
C LYS A 283 3.56 -11.59 25.51
N VAL A 284 2.45 -12.02 26.10
CA VAL A 284 2.44 -13.06 27.14
C VAL A 284 2.46 -14.42 26.44
N CYS A 285 3.43 -15.24 26.79
CA CYS A 285 3.59 -16.59 26.27
C CYS A 285 3.59 -17.60 27.40
N ASP A 286 3.09 -18.80 27.14
CA ASP A 286 3.12 -19.88 28.11
C ASP A 286 4.57 -20.34 28.35
N GLY A 287 4.92 -20.57 29.61
CA GLY A 287 6.18 -21.21 30.00
C GLY A 287 6.06 -22.74 30.05
N ILE A 288 7.19 -23.40 30.25
CA ILE A 288 7.27 -24.86 30.43
C ILE A 288 6.43 -25.29 31.64
N GLY A 289 5.49 -26.22 31.42
CA GLY A 289 4.54 -26.69 32.43
C GLY A 289 3.25 -25.86 32.53
N THR A 290 3.01 -24.89 31.62
CA THR A 290 1.81 -24.03 31.62
C THR A 290 1.10 -24.08 30.27
N GLY A 291 -0.24 -24.06 30.27
CA GLY A 291 -1.06 -23.84 29.07
C GLY A 291 -0.71 -24.76 27.90
N SER A 292 -0.36 -24.17 26.76
CA SER A 292 0.04 -24.87 25.53
C SER A 292 1.36 -25.67 25.63
N LEU A 293 2.07 -25.54 26.75
CA LEU A 293 3.33 -26.23 27.07
C LEU A 293 3.25 -27.04 28.37
N GLN A 294 2.05 -27.43 28.81
CA GLN A 294 1.85 -28.19 30.04
C GLN A 294 2.59 -29.54 30.05
N MET A 295 2.69 -30.22 28.90
CA MET A 295 3.38 -31.51 28.78
C MET A 295 4.90 -31.39 28.52
N ALA A 296 5.39 -30.18 28.20
CA ALA A 296 6.80 -29.97 27.92
C ALA A 296 7.61 -29.99 29.24
N GLN A 297 8.77 -30.63 29.22
CA GLN A 297 9.68 -30.70 30.38
C GLN A 297 10.87 -29.74 30.26
N THR A 298 11.24 -29.35 29.04
CA THR A 298 12.36 -28.47 28.72
C THR A 298 12.05 -27.66 27.47
N VAL A 299 12.75 -26.54 27.31
CA VAL A 299 12.87 -25.87 26.01
C VAL A 299 13.70 -26.76 25.09
N ASP A 300 13.22 -26.99 23.87
CA ASP A 300 13.84 -27.86 22.87
C ASP A 300 13.56 -27.37 21.44
N SER A 301 14.09 -28.07 20.43
CA SER A 301 13.94 -27.68 19.02
C SER A 301 12.49 -27.66 18.53
N SER A 302 11.58 -28.38 19.17
CA SER A 302 10.16 -28.49 18.77
C SER A 302 9.32 -27.32 19.28
N ASN A 303 9.71 -26.71 20.40
CA ASN A 303 8.90 -25.69 21.07
C ASN A 303 9.53 -24.28 21.10
N ILE A 304 10.81 -24.13 20.75
CA ILE A 304 11.53 -22.85 20.76
C ILE A 304 10.83 -21.74 19.96
N GLU A 305 10.16 -22.08 18.85
CA GLU A 305 9.46 -21.11 17.99
C GLU A 305 8.23 -20.47 18.66
N LYS A 306 7.67 -21.13 19.70
CA LYS A 306 6.56 -20.54 20.48
C LYS A 306 6.99 -19.32 21.29
N PHE A 307 8.29 -19.17 21.55
CA PHE A 307 8.85 -18.08 22.34
C PHE A 307 9.23 -16.84 21.51
N VAL A 308 8.99 -16.84 20.19
CA VAL A 308 9.30 -15.71 19.31
C VAL A 308 8.49 -14.47 19.71
N ASN A 309 9.19 -13.35 19.90
CA ASN A 309 8.66 -12.03 20.30
C ASN A 309 7.95 -12.02 21.66
N CYS A 310 8.19 -13.00 22.52
CA CYS A 310 7.61 -13.04 23.87
C CYS A 310 8.34 -12.06 24.79
N THR A 311 7.59 -11.24 25.52
CA THR A 311 8.16 -10.30 26.50
C THR A 311 7.90 -10.76 27.93
N LYS A 312 6.83 -11.52 28.16
CA LYS A 312 6.47 -12.09 29.46
C LYS A 312 6.22 -13.57 29.33
N ILE A 313 6.91 -14.37 30.14
CA ILE A 313 6.71 -15.82 30.21
C ILE A 313 5.83 -16.15 31.42
N ASN A 314 4.65 -16.69 31.14
CA ASN A 314 3.71 -17.17 32.15
C ASN A 314 4.04 -18.62 32.52
N GLY A 315 4.88 -18.81 33.54
CA GLY A 315 5.36 -20.11 33.98
C GLY A 315 6.88 -20.12 34.07
N ASN A 316 7.47 -21.26 33.69
CA ASN A 316 8.89 -21.54 33.92
C ASN A 316 9.68 -21.57 32.61
N LEU A 317 10.99 -21.33 32.69
CA LEU A 317 11.93 -21.70 31.63
C LEU A 317 12.91 -22.75 32.17
N ILE A 318 12.99 -23.88 31.48
CA ILE A 318 13.76 -25.04 31.92
C ILE A 318 14.63 -25.51 30.74
N PHE A 319 15.94 -25.62 30.97
CA PHE A 319 16.93 -26.07 29.99
C PHE A 319 17.66 -27.32 30.51
N LEU A 320 17.24 -28.48 30.02
CA LEU A 320 17.81 -29.78 30.36
C LEU A 320 18.75 -30.29 29.25
N ILE A 321 19.53 -31.32 29.56
CA ILE A 321 20.43 -31.97 28.60
C ILE A 321 19.65 -32.49 27.38
N THR A 322 18.46 -33.06 27.61
CA THR A 322 17.57 -33.55 26.55
C THR A 322 17.05 -32.46 25.63
N GLY A 323 16.94 -31.21 26.11
CA GLY A 323 16.55 -30.07 25.28
C GLY A 323 17.71 -29.54 24.44
N ILE A 324 18.88 -29.34 25.06
CA ILE A 324 20.05 -28.75 24.40
C ILE A 324 20.73 -29.75 23.46
N LYS A 325 21.03 -30.97 23.92
CA LYS A 325 21.69 -32.01 23.12
C LYS A 325 20.71 -32.85 22.27
N GLY A 326 19.40 -32.64 22.45
CA GLY A 326 18.35 -33.38 21.78
C GLY A 326 17.94 -34.65 22.53
N ASP A 327 16.78 -35.17 22.18
CA ASP A 327 16.19 -36.39 22.75
C ASP A 327 15.91 -37.39 21.63
N MET A 328 16.83 -38.35 21.48
CA MET A 328 16.75 -39.36 20.43
C MET A 328 15.56 -40.33 20.62
N PHE A 329 15.07 -40.53 21.85
CA PHE A 329 13.96 -41.45 22.13
C PHE A 329 12.63 -40.87 21.63
N HIS A 330 12.44 -39.56 21.79
CA HIS A 330 11.25 -38.84 21.30
C HIS A 330 11.45 -38.22 19.90
N GLY A 331 12.58 -38.49 19.23
CA GLY A 331 12.88 -37.96 17.89
C GLY A 331 13.14 -36.45 17.83
N ILE A 332 13.50 -35.83 18.96
CA ILE A 332 13.75 -34.39 19.08
C ILE A 332 15.23 -34.13 18.79
N LYS A 333 15.51 -33.26 17.82
CA LYS A 333 16.87 -32.89 17.44
C LYS A 333 17.52 -31.99 18.50
N ALA A 334 18.85 -31.93 18.48
CA ALA A 334 19.59 -30.95 19.30
C ALA A 334 19.13 -29.52 18.98
N LEU A 335 19.05 -28.69 20.01
CA LEU A 335 18.65 -27.29 19.85
C LEU A 335 19.79 -26.50 19.23
N ASP A 336 19.49 -25.80 18.14
CA ASP A 336 20.40 -24.85 17.51
C ASP A 336 20.69 -23.67 18.48
N PRO A 337 21.96 -23.44 18.88
CA PRO A 337 22.31 -22.37 19.82
C PRO A 337 21.86 -20.98 19.37
N ASP A 338 21.85 -20.70 18.07
CA ASP A 338 21.46 -19.37 17.56
C ASP A 338 19.97 -19.09 17.79
N ARG A 339 19.14 -20.14 17.87
CA ARG A 339 17.71 -20.02 18.17
C ARG A 339 17.43 -19.61 19.61
N LEU A 340 18.39 -19.69 20.54
CA LEU A 340 18.21 -19.19 21.91
C LEU A 340 18.10 -17.65 21.96
N ASN A 341 18.47 -16.95 20.90
CA ASN A 341 18.30 -15.50 20.81
C ASN A 341 16.83 -15.03 20.86
N VAL A 342 15.85 -15.93 20.69
CA VAL A 342 14.42 -15.60 20.90
C VAL A 342 14.13 -15.05 22.29
N PHE A 343 14.94 -15.44 23.29
CA PHE A 343 14.75 -14.97 24.66
C PHE A 343 15.26 -13.54 24.91
N ARG A 344 15.94 -12.91 23.93
CA ARG A 344 16.39 -11.51 24.06
C ARG A 344 15.24 -10.54 24.28
N THR A 345 14.02 -10.87 23.85
CA THR A 345 12.85 -10.01 24.04
C THR A 345 12.20 -10.16 25.43
N VAL A 346 12.55 -11.21 26.17
CA VAL A 346 11.92 -11.54 27.47
C VAL A 346 12.38 -10.57 28.54
N ARG A 347 11.40 -9.99 29.25
CA ARG A 347 11.57 -9.04 30.36
C ARG A 347 11.15 -9.62 31.70
N GLU A 348 10.16 -10.51 31.71
CA GLU A 348 9.62 -11.09 32.94
C GLU A 348 9.40 -12.59 32.78
N ILE A 349 9.83 -13.35 33.78
CA ILE A 349 9.48 -14.77 33.96
C ILE A 349 8.69 -14.87 35.26
N THR A 350 7.42 -15.30 35.20
CA THR A 350 6.58 -15.33 36.41
C THR A 350 6.93 -16.45 37.38
N GLY A 351 7.46 -17.57 36.87
CA GLY A 351 7.89 -18.74 37.64
C GLY A 351 9.38 -18.73 37.96
N PHE A 352 10.09 -19.81 37.61
CA PHE A 352 11.54 -19.96 37.83
C PHE A 352 12.32 -20.17 36.52
N LEU A 353 13.63 -19.87 36.57
CA LEU A 353 14.59 -20.15 35.51
C LEU A 353 15.54 -21.27 35.96
N ASN A 354 15.55 -22.39 35.24
CA ASN A 354 16.36 -23.57 35.55
C ASN A 354 17.27 -23.96 34.38
N ILE A 355 18.58 -23.81 34.55
CA ILE A 355 19.61 -24.10 33.56
C ILE A 355 20.50 -25.24 34.07
N GLN A 356 20.25 -26.45 33.56
CA GLN A 356 21.05 -27.66 33.85
C GLN A 356 21.92 -28.08 32.66
N SER A 357 21.66 -27.55 31.47
CA SER A 357 22.49 -27.72 30.29
C SER A 357 22.50 -26.41 29.49
N TRP A 358 23.66 -26.09 28.90
CA TRP A 358 23.85 -24.94 28.03
C TRP A 358 24.78 -25.28 26.87
N PRO A 359 24.65 -24.66 25.68
CA PRO A 359 25.52 -24.94 24.53
C PRO A 359 26.99 -24.64 24.81
N GLU A 360 27.90 -25.48 24.28
CA GLU A 360 29.34 -25.38 24.52
C GLU A 360 29.98 -24.13 23.88
N ASN A 361 29.38 -23.64 22.78
CA ASN A 361 29.83 -22.45 22.06
C ASN A 361 29.41 -21.13 22.72
N MET A 362 28.57 -21.16 23.76
CA MET A 362 28.05 -19.96 24.43
C MET A 362 28.66 -19.80 25.82
N THR A 363 29.51 -18.79 25.98
CA THR A 363 30.24 -18.52 27.24
C THR A 363 29.47 -17.67 28.24
N ASP A 364 28.25 -17.22 27.91
CA ASP A 364 27.43 -16.39 28.79
C ASP A 364 25.92 -16.61 28.57
N LEU A 365 25.10 -15.95 29.39
CA LEU A 365 23.64 -15.98 29.32
C LEU A 365 23.06 -14.64 28.78
N ALA A 366 23.80 -13.94 27.92
CA ALA A 366 23.36 -12.64 27.37
C ALA A 366 22.07 -12.71 26.54
N VAL A 367 21.60 -13.90 26.17
CA VAL A 367 20.26 -14.09 25.60
C VAL A 367 19.14 -13.61 26.54
N PHE A 368 19.42 -13.51 27.85
CA PHE A 368 18.51 -12.95 28.85
C PHE A 368 18.91 -11.54 29.30
N SER A 369 19.64 -10.77 28.48
CA SER A 369 20.11 -9.43 28.86
C SER A 369 18.99 -8.43 29.20
N ASN A 370 17.79 -8.62 28.63
CA ASN A 370 16.60 -7.79 28.89
C ASN A 370 15.71 -8.32 30.02
N LEU A 371 16.03 -9.46 30.62
CA LEU A 371 15.27 -10.04 31.72
C LEU A 371 15.40 -9.13 32.95
N ALA A 372 14.29 -8.53 33.38
CA ALA A 372 14.23 -7.60 34.49
C ALA A 372 13.74 -8.24 35.80
N THR A 373 12.81 -9.20 35.70
CA THR A 373 12.17 -9.78 36.88
C THR A 373 12.01 -11.30 36.75
N ILE A 374 12.36 -12.00 37.83
CA ILE A 374 12.02 -13.42 38.06
C ILE A 374 11.05 -13.47 39.23
N GLY A 375 9.79 -13.82 38.94
CA GLY A 375 8.68 -13.71 39.89
C GLY A 375 8.66 -14.78 40.97
N GLY A 376 9.15 -16.00 40.71
CA GLY A 376 9.16 -17.08 41.69
C GLY A 376 7.78 -17.50 42.20
N ARG A 377 6.70 -17.30 41.42
CA ARG A 377 5.34 -17.74 41.77
C ARG A 377 5.23 -19.26 41.81
N SER A 378 6.04 -19.92 40.99
CA SER A 378 6.35 -21.35 41.03
C SER A 378 7.84 -21.50 41.32
N LEU A 379 8.20 -22.51 42.12
CA LEU A 379 9.58 -22.75 42.57
C LEU A 379 9.99 -24.19 42.29
N TYR A 380 11.22 -24.40 41.85
CA TYR A 380 11.82 -25.73 41.72
C TYR A 380 12.51 -26.10 43.03
N SER A 381 11.87 -26.92 43.87
CA SER A 381 12.39 -27.28 45.21
C SER A 381 12.77 -26.06 46.06
N GLY A 382 11.99 -24.98 45.98
CA GLY A 382 12.25 -23.72 46.70
C GLY A 382 13.22 -22.75 46.00
N ILE A 383 13.65 -23.05 44.77
CA ILE A 383 14.62 -22.26 43.99
C ILE A 383 13.89 -21.55 42.83
N SER A 384 14.21 -20.28 42.61
CA SER A 384 13.70 -19.47 41.49
C SER A 384 14.72 -19.24 40.38
N LEU A 385 16.02 -19.34 40.69
CA LEU A 385 17.11 -19.32 39.71
C LEU A 385 18.10 -20.45 40.00
N LEU A 386 18.22 -21.40 39.07
CA LEU A 386 19.11 -22.55 39.17
C LEU A 386 20.10 -22.58 38.00
N ILE A 387 21.41 -22.59 38.29
CA ILE A 387 22.47 -22.77 37.29
C ILE A 387 23.46 -23.82 37.81
N LEU A 388 23.46 -25.00 37.19
CA LEU A 388 24.16 -26.17 37.74
C LEU A 388 25.00 -26.89 36.68
N LYS A 389 26.26 -27.24 37.03
CA LYS A 389 27.18 -28.06 36.20
C LYS A 389 27.53 -27.47 34.82
N GLN A 390 27.53 -26.15 34.66
CA GLN A 390 27.92 -25.49 33.41
C GLN A 390 29.43 -25.30 33.33
N ARG A 391 30.08 -26.00 32.40
CA ARG A 391 31.55 -25.99 32.26
C ARG A 391 32.09 -24.81 31.46
N TRP A 392 31.29 -24.26 30.56
CA TRP A 392 31.73 -23.32 29.52
C TRP A 392 31.34 -21.86 29.79
N ILE A 393 30.40 -21.63 30.70
CA ILE A 393 29.92 -20.29 31.03
C ILE A 393 30.97 -19.58 31.90
N SER A 394 31.45 -18.43 31.44
CA SER A 394 32.41 -17.57 32.13
C SER A 394 31.77 -16.37 32.84
N SER A 395 30.61 -15.91 32.37
CA SER A 395 29.88 -14.76 32.96
C SER A 395 28.36 -14.91 32.82
N LEU A 396 27.58 -14.21 33.66
CA LEU A 396 26.11 -14.32 33.67
C LEU A 396 25.46 -13.34 32.69
N LYS A 397 25.92 -12.09 32.62
CA LYS A 397 25.37 -11.03 31.74
C LYS A 397 23.85 -10.79 31.83
N PHE A 398 23.27 -10.94 33.02
CA PHE A 398 21.88 -10.54 33.30
C PHE A 398 21.73 -9.02 33.45
N GLN A 399 22.08 -8.27 32.40
CA GLN A 399 22.22 -6.81 32.42
C GLN A 399 21.02 -6.06 33.02
N SER A 400 19.78 -6.49 32.72
CA SER A 400 18.57 -5.77 33.14
C SER A 400 17.94 -6.31 34.43
N LEU A 401 18.50 -7.37 35.02
CA LEU A 401 17.87 -8.07 36.15
C LEU A 401 17.92 -7.20 37.40
N LYS A 402 16.74 -6.85 37.91
CA LYS A 402 16.56 -5.96 39.06
C LYS A 402 15.90 -6.64 40.24
N GLU A 403 15.05 -7.64 40.01
CA GLU A 403 14.24 -8.26 41.06
C GLU A 403 14.13 -9.78 40.90
N ILE A 404 14.32 -10.50 42.01
CA ILE A 404 13.93 -11.89 42.21
C ILE A 404 12.92 -11.92 43.35
N SER A 405 11.63 -11.91 43.01
CA SER A 405 10.55 -11.62 43.96
C SER A 405 10.35 -12.71 45.00
N ALA A 406 10.60 -13.98 44.66
CA ALA A 406 10.48 -15.11 45.57
C ALA A 406 11.45 -16.25 45.18
N GLY A 407 11.74 -17.15 46.12
CA GLY A 407 12.62 -18.31 45.91
C GLY A 407 14.11 -18.02 46.09
N ASN A 408 14.88 -19.08 46.30
CA ASN A 408 16.33 -19.02 46.48
C ASN A 408 17.07 -19.03 45.15
N VAL A 409 18.32 -18.59 45.16
CA VAL A 409 19.24 -18.68 44.03
C VAL A 409 20.22 -19.82 44.29
N TYR A 410 20.43 -20.70 43.31
CA TYR A 410 21.32 -21.85 43.45
C TYR A 410 22.29 -21.94 42.27
N MET A 411 23.58 -21.77 42.53
CA MET A 411 24.62 -21.81 41.50
C MET A 411 25.79 -22.69 41.92
N THR A 412 25.88 -23.89 41.35
CA THR A 412 26.91 -24.85 41.78
C THR A 412 27.57 -25.65 40.67
N ASN A 413 28.83 -26.04 40.91
CA ASN A 413 29.64 -26.87 40.02
C ASN A 413 29.88 -26.24 38.63
N ASN A 414 29.99 -24.90 38.54
CA ASN A 414 30.28 -24.20 37.29
C ASN A 414 31.76 -23.81 37.25
N SER A 415 32.58 -24.67 36.64
CA SER A 415 34.06 -24.62 36.76
C SER A 415 34.73 -23.38 36.18
N GLN A 416 34.10 -22.69 35.24
CA GLN A 416 34.66 -21.49 34.57
C GLN A 416 33.93 -20.19 34.95
N LEU A 417 32.85 -20.27 35.74
CA LEU A 417 31.99 -19.12 36.01
C LEU A 417 32.69 -18.12 36.95
N CYS A 418 32.81 -16.89 36.48
CA CYS A 418 33.32 -15.72 37.22
C CYS A 418 32.21 -14.70 37.49
N PHE A 419 32.54 -13.60 38.19
CA PHE A 419 31.67 -12.45 38.49
C PHE A 419 30.48 -12.70 39.42
N TYR A 420 30.03 -13.95 39.60
CA TYR A 420 28.92 -14.33 40.48
C TYR A 420 29.08 -13.86 41.94
N ASN A 421 30.33 -13.71 42.39
CA ASN A 421 30.72 -13.30 43.74
C ASN A 421 30.74 -11.78 43.91
N THR A 422 30.76 -11.02 42.82
CA THR A 422 30.74 -9.54 42.86
C THR A 422 29.33 -9.02 43.04
N VAL A 423 28.32 -9.77 42.59
CA VAL A 423 26.90 -9.39 42.61
C VAL A 423 26.39 -9.36 44.05
N ASN A 424 25.85 -8.23 44.48
CA ASN A 424 25.11 -8.12 45.73
C ASN A 424 23.72 -8.77 45.60
N TRP A 425 23.62 -10.08 45.84
CA TRP A 425 22.35 -10.81 45.73
C TRP A 425 21.24 -10.30 46.65
N THR A 426 21.59 -9.71 47.79
CA THR A 426 20.59 -9.21 48.75
C THR A 426 19.81 -8.01 48.23
N SER A 427 20.38 -7.21 47.32
CA SER A 427 19.68 -6.06 46.72
C SER A 427 18.64 -6.49 45.67
N LEU A 428 18.75 -7.72 45.15
CA LEU A 428 17.79 -8.29 44.18
C LEU A 428 16.62 -9.01 44.87
N PHE A 429 16.75 -9.36 46.15
CA PHE A 429 15.73 -10.11 46.89
C PHE A 429 14.69 -9.17 47.49
N ARG A 430 13.43 -9.58 47.40
CA ARG A 430 12.31 -8.85 48.00
C ARG A 430 12.09 -9.21 49.46
N THR A 431 12.47 -10.43 49.86
CA THR A 431 12.26 -10.95 51.21
C THR A 431 13.59 -11.36 51.84
N SER A 432 13.78 -11.05 53.14
CA SER A 432 15.01 -11.35 53.88
C SER A 432 15.25 -12.85 54.14
N THR A 433 14.27 -13.70 53.83
CA THR A 433 14.35 -15.15 53.96
C THR A 433 15.03 -15.83 52.76
N GLN A 434 15.15 -15.13 51.63
CA GLN A 434 15.81 -15.63 50.43
C GLN A 434 17.32 -15.74 50.62
N ARG A 435 17.93 -16.78 50.05
CA ARG A 435 19.36 -17.03 50.12
C ARG A 435 19.93 -17.36 48.75
N ALA A 436 21.17 -16.91 48.52
CA ALA A 436 21.99 -17.36 47.40
C ALA A 436 22.94 -18.47 47.87
N LEU A 437 22.74 -19.68 47.35
CA LEU A 437 23.54 -20.88 47.64
C LEU A 437 24.51 -21.13 46.49
N ILE A 438 25.73 -20.59 46.65
CA ILE A 438 26.75 -20.60 45.61
C ILE A 438 27.96 -21.40 46.09
N LYS A 439 28.30 -22.51 45.41
CA LYS A 439 29.37 -23.44 45.82
C LYS A 439 30.07 -24.08 44.61
N ASN A 440 31.34 -24.48 44.75
CA ASN A 440 32.09 -25.23 43.73
C ASN A 440 32.10 -24.58 42.33
N ASN A 441 32.16 -23.25 42.27
CA ASN A 441 32.45 -22.51 41.05
C ASN A 441 33.94 -22.10 41.07
N ARG A 442 34.44 -21.43 40.02
CA ARG A 442 35.84 -21.01 39.93
C ARG A 442 36.24 -20.14 41.14
N ASP A 443 37.31 -20.47 41.86
CA ASP A 443 37.77 -19.66 42.99
C ASP A 443 38.25 -18.30 42.45
N PRO A 444 37.73 -17.17 42.98
CA PRO A 444 38.16 -15.84 42.59
C PRO A 444 39.68 -15.63 42.64
N ARG A 445 40.40 -16.34 43.54
CA ARG A 445 41.85 -16.25 43.76
C ARG A 445 42.69 -16.99 42.70
N GLU A 446 42.11 -17.93 41.97
CA GLU A 446 42.79 -18.69 40.90
C GLU A 446 42.75 -17.98 39.53
N SER A 447 42.12 -16.81 39.47
CA SER A 447 41.96 -16.00 38.26
C SER A 447 43.26 -15.23 37.96
N LYS A 448 44.15 -15.80 37.13
CA LYS A 448 45.37 -15.10 36.66
C LYS A 448 45.09 -13.89 35.75
N GLU A 449 43.89 -13.81 35.20
CA GLU A 449 43.37 -12.67 34.44
C GLU A 449 42.46 -11.84 35.34
N GLN A 450 42.59 -10.51 35.33
CA GLN A 450 41.78 -9.57 36.13
C GLN A 450 40.30 -9.59 35.71
N MET A 451 39.58 -10.65 36.07
CA MET A 451 38.13 -10.81 35.91
C MET A 451 37.40 -10.05 37.04
N VAL A 452 37.60 -8.72 37.05
CA VAL A 452 37.01 -7.78 38.01
C VAL A 452 36.02 -6.87 37.29
N CYS A 453 35.09 -6.28 38.06
CA CYS A 453 34.15 -5.32 37.50
C CYS A 453 34.87 -4.10 36.90
N ASP A 454 34.20 -3.46 35.94
CA ASP A 454 34.68 -2.20 35.38
C ASP A 454 34.82 -1.13 36.47
N ARG A 455 35.79 -0.22 36.30
CA ARG A 455 36.06 0.87 37.26
C ARG A 455 34.89 1.86 37.40
N LEU A 456 33.99 1.87 36.42
CA LEU A 456 32.77 2.69 36.42
C LEU A 456 31.60 2.02 37.16
N CYS A 457 31.72 0.74 37.52
CA CYS A 457 30.74 0.07 38.37
C CYS A 457 30.87 0.53 39.83
N SER A 458 29.75 0.55 40.55
CA SER A 458 29.72 0.77 41.99
C SER A 458 30.16 -0.48 42.77
N GLU A 459 30.13 -0.40 44.09
CA GLU A 459 30.40 -1.52 44.99
C GLU A 459 29.29 -2.59 45.00
N GLU A 460 28.15 -2.36 44.33
CA GLU A 460 27.06 -3.34 44.18
C GLU A 460 27.42 -4.52 43.24
N GLY A 461 28.49 -4.38 42.46
CA GLY A 461 29.03 -5.44 41.60
C GLY A 461 28.64 -5.36 40.13
N CYS A 462 28.89 -6.45 39.40
CA CYS A 462 28.65 -6.55 37.98
C CYS A 462 28.28 -7.98 37.52
N TRP A 463 27.60 -8.08 36.39
CA TRP A 463 27.19 -9.35 35.78
C TRP A 463 28.23 -9.98 34.85
N GLY A 464 29.28 -9.24 34.52
CA GLY A 464 30.34 -9.60 33.59
C GLY A 464 31.30 -8.43 33.34
N PRO A 465 32.21 -8.54 32.36
CA PRO A 465 33.13 -7.48 32.02
C PRO A 465 32.43 -6.36 31.23
N GLY A 466 32.88 -5.12 31.44
CA GLY A 466 32.41 -3.92 30.71
C GLY A 466 31.51 -2.98 31.54
N PRO A 467 31.43 -1.69 31.16
CA PRO A 467 30.67 -0.67 31.88
C PRO A 467 29.15 -0.79 31.70
N ASP A 468 28.68 -1.67 30.79
CA ASP A 468 27.28 -1.98 30.53
C ASP A 468 26.76 -3.14 31.39
N GLN A 469 27.64 -3.82 32.14
CA GLN A 469 27.31 -4.97 32.98
C GLN A 469 27.23 -4.63 34.48
N CYS A 470 27.37 -3.36 34.85
CA CYS A 470 27.30 -2.92 36.25
C CYS A 470 25.87 -3.05 36.80
N LEU A 471 25.73 -3.43 38.08
CA LEU A 471 24.42 -3.38 38.76
C LEU A 471 23.97 -1.94 38.99
N SER A 472 24.89 -1.07 39.36
CA SER A 472 24.69 0.38 39.40
C SER A 472 25.97 1.12 39.04
N CYS A 473 25.81 2.31 38.48
CA CYS A 473 26.93 3.13 38.04
C CYS A 473 27.50 3.96 39.18
N LYS A 474 28.83 4.07 39.24
CA LYS A 474 29.52 4.90 40.23
C LYS A 474 29.31 6.41 40.02
N TYR A 475 29.21 6.82 38.76
CA TYR A 475 29.03 8.21 38.36
C TYR A 475 27.65 8.40 37.69
N PHE A 476 27.58 8.32 36.36
CA PHE A 476 26.36 8.51 35.61
C PHE A 476 26.00 7.28 34.76
N SER A 477 24.74 7.16 34.37
CA SER A 477 24.26 6.17 33.41
C SER A 477 23.73 6.86 32.15
N ARG A 478 24.16 6.36 30.99
CA ARG A 478 23.58 6.67 29.67
C ARG A 478 22.90 5.41 29.17
N GLY A 479 21.56 5.38 29.26
CA GLY A 479 20.79 4.16 29.03
C GLY A 479 21.22 3.05 29.99
N LYS A 480 21.82 1.97 29.46
CA LYS A 480 22.33 0.82 30.24
C LYS A 480 23.85 0.84 30.47
N THR A 481 24.56 1.86 30.00
CA THR A 481 26.02 1.93 30.09
C THR A 481 26.44 2.97 31.12
N CYS A 482 27.37 2.61 31.99
CA CYS A 482 27.95 3.55 32.94
C CYS A 482 28.97 4.45 32.25
N VAL A 483 28.86 5.76 32.50
CA VAL A 483 29.72 6.80 31.93
C VAL A 483 30.24 7.72 33.02
N ARG A 484 31.41 8.32 32.78
CA ARG A 484 32.05 9.22 33.74
C ARG A 484 31.36 10.58 33.87
N SER A 485 30.77 11.08 32.77
CA SER A 485 30.07 12.37 32.70
C SER A 485 29.07 12.36 31.55
N CYS A 486 27.96 13.10 31.71
CA CYS A 486 27.00 13.36 30.63
C CYS A 486 27.53 14.42 29.64
N ASN A 487 26.94 14.47 28.45
CA ASN A 487 27.25 15.42 27.37
C ASN A 487 26.60 16.79 27.63
N LEU A 488 26.94 17.41 28.75
CA LEU A 488 26.36 18.69 29.19
C LEU A 488 26.80 19.86 28.28
N TYR A 489 28.09 19.90 27.95
CA TYR A 489 28.73 21.00 27.21
C TYR A 489 29.29 20.56 25.85
N TYR A 490 29.64 19.29 25.73
CA TYR A 490 30.32 18.70 24.57
C TYR A 490 29.65 17.38 24.19
N GLY A 491 29.64 17.06 22.89
CA GLY A 491 29.02 15.86 22.35
C GLY A 491 27.99 16.16 21.26
N ASP A 492 27.79 15.20 20.37
CA ASP A 492 26.88 15.32 19.22
C ASP A 492 25.41 15.38 19.66
N VAL A 493 25.07 14.67 20.74
CA VAL A 493 23.76 14.74 21.39
C VAL A 493 23.95 15.39 22.76
N ARG A 494 23.25 16.51 22.99
CA ARG A 494 23.31 17.28 24.23
C ARG A 494 22.37 16.67 25.25
N GLU A 495 22.86 16.60 26.48
CA GLU A 495 22.18 15.95 27.58
C GLU A 495 22.03 16.91 28.76
N TYR A 496 21.04 16.64 29.60
CA TYR A 496 20.95 17.19 30.95
C TYR A 496 21.00 16.04 31.97
N THR A 497 21.31 16.38 33.21
CA THR A 497 21.37 15.40 34.32
C THR A 497 20.06 15.37 35.08
N ASN A 498 19.41 14.20 35.11
CA ASN A 498 18.31 13.92 36.04
C ASN A 498 18.82 12.99 37.14
N GLY A 499 19.37 13.56 38.21
CA GLY A 499 20.12 12.80 39.21
C GLY A 499 21.40 12.21 38.62
N SER A 500 21.54 10.87 38.66
CA SER A 500 22.67 10.14 38.07
C SER A 500 22.42 9.66 36.63
N VAL A 501 21.30 10.03 36.01
CA VAL A 501 20.95 9.59 34.65
C VAL A 501 21.20 10.73 33.66
N CYS A 502 21.91 10.43 32.57
CA CYS A 502 22.05 11.32 31.42
C CYS A 502 20.83 11.17 30.52
N VAL A 503 20.09 12.27 30.33
CA VAL A 503 18.88 12.31 29.49
C VAL A 503 19.09 13.32 28.38
N GLU A 504 18.70 12.96 27.16
CA GLU A 504 18.85 13.80 25.97
C GLU A 504 17.93 15.04 26.04
N CYS A 505 18.44 16.18 25.56
CA CYS A 505 17.63 17.39 25.35
C CYS A 505 16.63 17.19 24.20
N ASP A 506 15.56 17.99 24.18
CA ASP A 506 14.62 17.97 23.05
C ASP A 506 15.32 18.30 21.73
N SER A 507 14.89 17.64 20.66
CA SER A 507 15.36 17.86 19.29
C SER A 507 15.24 19.32 18.83
N GLN A 508 14.33 20.11 19.40
CA GLN A 508 14.11 21.52 19.09
C GLN A 508 15.01 22.47 19.90
N CYS A 509 15.89 21.97 20.77
CA CYS A 509 16.86 22.79 21.50
C CYS A 509 18.11 23.06 20.65
N GLU A 510 18.47 24.34 20.50
CA GLU A 510 19.71 24.74 19.82
C GLU A 510 20.93 24.41 20.69
N LYS A 511 21.90 23.68 20.13
CA LYS A 511 23.09 23.27 20.86
C LYS A 511 23.94 24.48 21.25
N ALA A 512 24.02 24.74 22.55
CA ALA A 512 24.72 25.91 23.08
C ALA A 512 26.26 25.76 22.99
N GLY A 513 27.00 26.88 22.96
CA GLY A 513 28.47 26.88 22.87
C GLY A 513 29.20 26.23 24.06
N GLU A 514 30.54 26.18 24.01
CA GLU A 514 31.42 25.32 24.84
C GLU A 514 31.29 25.41 26.38
N LYS A 515 30.48 26.33 26.93
CA LYS A 515 30.28 26.50 28.39
C LYS A 515 28.84 26.76 28.83
N SER A 516 27.88 26.61 27.92
CA SER A 516 26.46 26.82 28.23
C SER A 516 25.69 25.51 28.10
N LEU A 517 24.71 25.31 28.99
CA LEU A 517 23.79 24.19 28.90
C LEU A 517 22.84 24.38 27.71
N THR A 518 22.46 23.29 27.07
CA THR A 518 21.51 23.31 25.93
C THR A 518 20.06 23.24 26.41
N CYS A 519 19.80 22.49 27.48
CA CYS A 519 18.50 22.40 28.13
C CYS A 519 18.69 22.24 29.66
N HIS A 520 17.62 22.52 30.40
CA HIS A 520 17.58 22.35 31.87
C HIS A 520 16.63 21.23 32.32
N GLY A 521 15.92 20.61 31.39
CA GLY A 521 14.89 19.61 31.64
C GLY A 521 14.43 18.94 30.34
N PRO A 522 13.50 17.98 30.43
CA PRO A 522 12.96 17.27 29.28
C PRO A 522 11.89 18.10 28.58
N GLY A 523 11.85 18.07 27.25
CA GLY A 523 10.82 18.72 26.45
C GLY A 523 11.19 20.10 25.89
N PRO A 524 10.33 20.66 25.02
CA PRO A 524 10.66 21.83 24.20
C PRO A 524 10.57 23.17 24.94
N ASP A 525 9.97 23.23 26.13
CA ASP A 525 9.88 24.40 27.00
C ASP A 525 11.12 24.61 27.87
N HIS A 526 11.91 23.55 28.06
CA HIS A 526 13.12 23.55 28.87
C HIS A 526 14.41 23.81 28.05
N CYS A 527 14.27 24.15 26.77
CA CYS A 527 15.37 24.58 25.93
C CYS A 527 15.88 25.97 26.34
N VAL A 528 17.20 26.15 26.37
CA VAL A 528 17.80 27.47 26.61
C VAL A 528 17.55 28.40 25.42
N LYS A 529 17.61 27.85 24.20
CA LYS A 529 17.30 28.56 22.96
C LYS A 529 16.68 27.58 21.95
N CYS A 530 15.69 28.05 21.21
CA CYS A 530 15.00 27.25 20.21
C CYS A 530 15.80 27.18 18.90
N LEU A 531 15.81 25.99 18.30
CA LEU A 531 16.50 25.68 17.05
C LEU A 531 15.81 26.33 15.84
N HIS A 532 14.48 26.31 15.81
CA HIS A 532 13.65 26.83 14.72
C HIS A 532 12.82 28.03 15.19
N LEU A 533 11.61 27.77 15.72
CA LEU A 533 10.65 28.79 16.12
C LEU A 533 10.22 28.57 17.57
N LYS A 534 9.59 29.58 18.16
CA LYS A 534 9.05 29.53 19.52
C LYS A 534 7.57 29.88 19.53
N ASP A 535 6.74 28.96 20.01
CA ASP A 535 5.31 29.17 20.19
C ASP A 535 4.98 29.24 21.69
N GLY A 536 4.85 30.47 22.20
CA GLY A 536 4.72 30.70 23.64
C GLY A 536 5.99 30.27 24.38
N PRO A 537 5.93 29.35 25.37
CA PRO A 537 7.12 28.83 26.03
C PRO A 537 7.83 27.72 25.24
N ASN A 538 7.17 27.08 24.27
CA ASN A 538 7.65 25.84 23.65
C ASN A 538 8.44 26.12 22.35
N CYS A 539 9.57 25.44 22.16
CA CYS A 539 10.26 25.40 20.88
C CYS A 539 9.55 24.47 19.89
N VAL A 540 9.27 24.96 18.68
CA VAL A 540 8.53 24.23 17.64
C VAL A 540 9.23 24.33 16.28
N GLU A 541 9.05 23.31 15.44
CA GLU A 541 9.61 23.29 14.08
C GLU A 541 8.87 24.27 13.14
N LYS A 542 7.53 24.33 13.24
CA LYS A 542 6.67 25.24 12.47
C LYS A 542 5.59 25.83 13.39
N CYS A 543 5.19 27.08 13.14
CA CYS A 543 4.03 27.66 13.83
C CYS A 543 2.73 26.89 13.53
N PRO A 544 1.78 26.82 14.49
CA PRO A 544 0.47 26.21 14.30
C PRO A 544 -0.25 26.68 13.04
N ASP A 545 -0.57 25.75 12.14
CA ASP A 545 -1.18 26.01 10.83
C ASP A 545 -2.37 25.06 10.62
N GLY A 546 -3.56 25.53 10.96
CA GLY A 546 -4.80 24.76 10.82
C GLY A 546 -5.07 23.78 11.97
N LEU A 547 -4.53 24.01 13.16
CA LEU A 547 -4.83 23.19 14.34
C LEU A 547 -6.26 23.45 14.84
N GLN A 548 -6.98 22.41 15.25
CA GLN A 548 -8.32 22.55 15.81
C GLN A 548 -8.25 23.23 17.19
N GLY A 549 -8.76 24.46 17.28
CA GLY A 549 -9.00 25.17 18.55
C GLY A 549 -10.39 24.88 19.10
N ALA A 550 -10.67 25.39 20.31
CA ALA A 550 -11.93 25.14 21.02
C ALA A 550 -13.16 25.59 20.25
N ASN A 551 -13.05 26.71 19.51
CA ASN A 551 -14.16 27.32 18.77
C ASN A 551 -13.87 27.48 17.27
N SER A 552 -12.60 27.51 16.85
CA SER A 552 -12.20 27.71 15.45
C SER A 552 -10.82 27.10 15.20
N PHE A 553 -10.44 26.95 13.92
CA PHE A 553 -9.06 26.60 13.55
C PHE A 553 -8.10 27.72 13.96
N ILE A 554 -6.92 27.32 14.44
CA ILE A 554 -5.84 28.19 14.89
C ILE A 554 -4.78 28.27 13.81
N PHE A 555 -4.47 29.49 13.42
CA PHE A 555 -3.40 29.83 12.49
C PHE A 555 -2.49 30.83 13.17
N LYS A 556 -1.18 30.56 13.11
CA LYS A 556 -0.11 31.43 13.58
C LYS A 556 0.93 31.61 12.49
N TYR A 557 1.58 32.76 12.48
CA TYR A 557 2.69 33.06 11.59
C TYR A 557 3.95 33.37 12.40
N ALA A 558 5.11 33.14 11.80
CA ALA A 558 6.40 33.48 12.41
C ALA A 558 6.76 34.93 12.06
N GLU A 559 7.16 35.73 13.05
CA GLU A 559 7.74 37.05 12.84
C GLU A 559 9.28 36.98 12.78
N THR A 560 9.96 38.08 12.45
CA THR A 560 11.44 38.14 12.28
C THR A 560 12.25 37.72 13.51
N ASN A 561 11.63 37.69 14.69
CA ASN A 561 12.21 37.21 15.95
C ASN A 561 12.07 35.68 16.14
N ASN A 562 11.58 34.94 15.14
CA ASN A 562 11.27 33.51 15.19
C ASN A 562 10.22 33.13 16.25
N GLU A 563 9.37 34.05 16.67
CA GLU A 563 8.23 33.77 17.56
C GLU A 563 6.92 33.64 16.77
N CYS A 564 6.04 32.75 17.21
CA CYS A 564 4.75 32.47 16.59
C CYS A 564 3.65 33.38 17.14
N HIS A 565 3.06 34.20 16.27
CA HIS A 565 1.97 35.11 16.61
C HIS A 565 0.64 34.68 15.97
N PRO A 566 -0.50 34.90 16.65
CA PRO A 566 -1.82 34.58 16.11
C PRO A 566 -2.14 35.40 14.85
N CYS A 567 -2.67 34.73 13.83
CA CYS A 567 -3.22 35.37 12.65
C CYS A 567 -4.47 36.20 13.01
N HIS A 568 -4.79 37.17 12.16
CA HIS A 568 -6.03 37.93 12.29
C HIS A 568 -7.25 36.96 12.23
N PRO A 569 -8.30 37.15 13.05
CA PRO A 569 -9.45 36.23 13.11
C PRO A 569 -10.17 35.93 11.77
N ASN A 570 -10.01 36.82 10.79
CA ASN A 570 -10.58 36.66 9.44
C ASN A 570 -9.78 35.70 8.53
N CYS A 571 -8.53 35.36 8.88
CA CYS A 571 -7.67 34.50 8.06
C CYS A 571 -8.00 33.02 8.37
N THR A 572 -9.16 32.53 7.90
CA THR A 572 -9.71 31.18 8.22
C THR A 572 -9.22 30.05 7.31
N GLN A 573 -8.48 30.37 6.24
CA GLN A 573 -8.03 29.40 5.21
C GLN A 573 -6.51 29.36 4.99
N GLY A 574 -5.71 29.90 5.90
CA GLY A 574 -4.25 29.71 5.90
C GLY A 574 -3.44 30.36 4.76
N TYR A 575 -4.01 31.24 3.94
CA TYR A 575 -3.25 31.96 2.89
C TYR A 575 -3.04 33.45 3.22
N ASP A 576 -1.76 33.82 3.32
CA ASP A 576 -1.11 35.12 3.11
C ASP A 576 -1.84 36.39 3.59
N CYS A 577 -1.85 36.60 4.91
CA CYS A 577 -2.22 37.89 5.52
C CYS A 577 -1.03 38.88 5.58
N LEU A 578 -0.07 38.82 4.64
CA LEU A 578 0.98 39.83 4.45
C LEU A 578 0.55 40.98 3.52
N LEU A 579 -0.56 40.83 2.78
CA LEU A 579 -1.02 41.83 1.82
C LEU A 579 -1.93 42.94 2.40
N VAL A 580 -2.33 42.84 3.67
CA VAL A 580 -3.31 43.78 4.26
C VAL A 580 -2.65 44.92 5.08
N PHE A 581 -1.35 44.82 5.41
CA PHE A 581 -0.64 45.89 6.14
C PHE A 581 0.07 46.92 5.25
N ALA A 582 0.19 46.69 3.94
CA ALA A 582 0.82 47.65 3.01
C ALA A 582 -0.10 48.81 2.55
N LEU A 583 -1.37 48.84 2.97
CA LEU A 583 -2.36 49.86 2.56
C LEU A 583 -2.77 50.80 3.70
N LYS A 584 -1.82 51.22 4.56
CA LYS A 584 -2.07 52.25 5.59
C LYS A 584 -1.17 53.48 5.51
N SER A 585 -0.61 53.76 4.34
CA SER A 585 0.01 55.06 4.05
C SER A 585 -0.23 55.42 2.60
N ILE A 586 -1.27 56.23 2.38
CA ILE A 586 -1.36 57.39 1.48
C ILE A 586 -2.86 57.76 1.47
N CYS A 587 -3.25 58.53 2.47
CA CYS A 587 -4.36 59.44 2.35
C CYS A 587 -3.75 60.84 2.20
N LYS A 588 -3.60 61.29 0.95
CA LYS A 588 -3.56 62.70 0.52
C LYS A 588 -3.82 62.72 -0.99
N THR A 589 -4.71 63.62 -1.39
CA THR A 589 -5.50 63.73 -2.63
C THR A 589 -4.71 64.42 -3.78
N PRO A 590 -5.32 64.83 -4.92
CA PRO A 590 -5.60 64.00 -6.11
C PRO A 590 -5.16 64.66 -7.44
N LEU A 591 -4.44 63.99 -8.33
CA LEU A 591 -4.37 64.33 -9.77
C LEU A 591 -3.68 63.16 -10.49
N ILE A 592 -4.02 62.86 -11.75
CA ILE A 592 -3.57 61.71 -12.55
C ILE A 592 -4.45 60.43 -12.40
N ALA A 593 -5.76 60.57 -12.18
CA ALA A 593 -6.72 59.45 -12.27
C ALA A 593 -7.26 59.19 -13.71
N ALA A 594 -6.99 60.06 -14.68
CA ALA A 594 -7.58 59.94 -16.03
C ALA A 594 -6.79 59.03 -16.99
N GLY A 595 -5.46 58.91 -16.82
CA GLY A 595 -4.62 58.10 -17.72
C GLY A 595 -4.72 56.59 -17.46
N LEU A 596 -4.89 56.20 -16.20
CA LEU A 596 -4.90 54.80 -15.78
C LEU A 596 -6.21 54.09 -16.18
N ILE A 597 -7.34 54.81 -16.18
CA ILE A 597 -8.64 54.26 -16.57
C ILE A 597 -8.69 54.00 -18.09
N GLY A 598 -8.08 54.87 -18.90
CA GLY A 598 -7.96 54.68 -20.35
C GLY A 598 -7.07 53.47 -20.71
N GLY A 599 -5.94 53.30 -20.02
CA GLY A 599 -5.04 52.15 -20.23
C GLY A 599 -5.68 50.82 -19.84
N LEU A 600 -6.41 50.79 -18.72
CA LEU A 600 -7.15 49.60 -18.29
C LEU A 600 -8.28 49.23 -19.26
N PHE A 601 -8.96 50.22 -19.84
CA PHE A 601 -10.02 49.96 -20.82
C PHE A 601 -9.48 49.35 -22.11
N VAL A 602 -8.32 49.80 -22.59
CA VAL A 602 -7.64 49.22 -23.76
C VAL A 602 -7.17 47.80 -23.49
N MET A 603 -6.61 47.52 -22.31
CA MET A 603 -6.18 46.17 -21.92
C MET A 603 -7.37 45.19 -21.82
N VAL A 604 -8.51 45.63 -21.31
CA VAL A 604 -9.74 44.82 -21.26
C VAL A 604 -10.29 44.55 -22.66
N ILE A 605 -10.22 45.51 -23.58
CA ILE A 605 -10.64 45.31 -24.97
C ILE A 605 -9.71 44.30 -25.69
N ILE A 606 -8.40 44.37 -25.45
CA ILE A 606 -7.43 43.41 -26.00
C ILE A 606 -7.69 42.01 -25.41
N ALA A 607 -7.90 41.89 -24.10
CA ALA A 607 -8.20 40.62 -23.45
C ALA A 607 -9.52 40.01 -23.95
N LEU A 608 -10.56 40.82 -24.15
CA LEU A 608 -11.82 40.40 -24.77
C LEU A 608 -11.63 40.00 -26.24
N GLY A 609 -10.77 40.71 -26.99
CA GLY A 609 -10.40 40.35 -28.36
C GLY A 609 -9.70 38.99 -28.44
N VAL A 610 -8.76 38.72 -27.52
CA VAL A 610 -8.08 37.42 -27.38
C VAL A 610 -9.06 36.33 -26.95
N ALA A 611 -9.94 36.60 -25.99
CA ALA A 611 -10.96 35.64 -25.55
C ALA A 611 -11.94 35.30 -26.69
N VAL A 612 -12.35 36.29 -27.49
CA VAL A 612 -13.18 36.08 -28.68
C VAL A 612 -12.41 35.35 -29.77
N TYR A 613 -11.12 35.62 -29.95
CA TYR A 613 -10.25 34.88 -30.87
C TYR A 613 -10.10 33.40 -30.46
N ILE A 614 -9.86 33.11 -29.19
CA ILE A 614 -9.81 31.75 -28.63
C ILE A 614 -11.16 31.05 -28.77
N ARG A 615 -12.28 31.75 -28.49
CA ARG A 615 -13.64 31.22 -28.74
C ARG A 615 -13.88 30.95 -30.22
N ARG A 616 -13.45 31.82 -31.12
CA ARG A 616 -13.56 31.60 -32.59
C ARG A 616 -12.69 30.43 -33.05
N LYS A 617 -11.50 30.23 -32.48
CA LYS A 617 -10.63 29.06 -32.70
C LYS A 617 -11.29 27.76 -32.20
N SER A 618 -11.90 27.78 -31.01
CA SER A 618 -12.63 26.62 -30.47
C SER A 618 -13.92 26.32 -31.26
N ILE A 619 -14.60 27.34 -31.77
CA ILE A 619 -15.77 27.20 -32.65
C ILE A 619 -15.37 26.67 -34.04
N LYS A 620 -14.21 27.07 -34.59
CA LYS A 620 -13.65 26.45 -35.82
C LYS A 620 -13.32 24.96 -35.60
N LYS A 621 -12.69 24.57 -34.48
CA LYS A 621 -12.48 23.16 -34.09
C LYS A 621 -13.80 22.39 -33.97
N LYS A 622 -14.83 22.98 -33.35
CA LYS A 622 -16.18 22.36 -33.22
C LYS A 622 -16.98 22.29 -34.52
N ARG A 623 -16.67 23.13 -35.53
CA ARG A 623 -17.32 23.07 -36.87
C ARG A 623 -16.60 22.08 -37.81
N ALA A 624 -15.30 21.88 -37.66
CA ALA A 624 -14.55 20.83 -38.35
C ALA A 624 -15.00 19.42 -37.90
N LEU A 625 -15.17 19.21 -36.59
CA LEU A 625 -15.68 17.95 -36.01
C LEU A 625 -17.11 17.60 -36.48
N ARG A 626 -17.94 18.61 -36.78
CA ARG A 626 -19.32 18.42 -37.25
C ARG A 626 -19.39 17.97 -38.72
N ARG A 627 -18.41 18.34 -39.56
CA ARG A 627 -18.24 17.78 -40.90
C ARG A 627 -17.68 16.35 -40.87
N PHE A 628 -16.87 16.03 -39.85
CA PHE A 628 -16.34 14.69 -39.61
C PHE A 628 -17.45 13.66 -39.31
N LEU A 629 -18.48 14.06 -38.54
CA LEU A 629 -19.67 13.23 -38.26
C LEU A 629 -20.62 13.03 -39.46
N GLU A 630 -20.57 13.89 -40.48
CA GLU A 630 -21.35 13.71 -41.73
C GLU A 630 -20.65 12.78 -42.74
N THR A 631 -19.35 12.46 -42.54
CA THR A 631 -18.57 11.67 -43.52
C THR A 631 -18.54 10.16 -43.20
N GLU A 632 -19.01 9.73 -42.02
CA GLU A 632 -19.11 8.30 -41.62
C GLU A 632 -20.19 7.48 -42.37
N GLN A 633 -20.90 8.08 -43.35
CA GLN A 633 -22.01 7.43 -44.04
C GLN A 633 -21.70 6.93 -45.46
N LEU A 634 -20.45 6.98 -45.92
CA LEU A 634 -20.05 6.56 -47.28
C LEU A 634 -18.72 5.81 -47.31
N VAL A 635 -18.70 4.55 -46.86
CA VAL A 635 -17.75 3.55 -47.38
C VAL A 635 -18.46 2.19 -47.50
N GLU A 636 -18.77 1.80 -48.72
CA GLU A 636 -19.35 0.49 -49.09
C GLU A 636 -18.34 -0.65 -48.85
N PRO A 637 -18.78 -1.83 -48.36
CA PRO A 637 -17.89 -2.97 -48.17
C PRO A 637 -17.65 -3.69 -49.51
N LEU A 638 -16.38 -3.83 -49.90
CA LEU A 638 -15.97 -4.83 -50.90
C LEU A 638 -15.52 -6.10 -50.18
N THR A 639 -16.32 -7.17 -50.25
CA THR A 639 -15.79 -8.56 -50.32
C THR A 639 -16.79 -9.49 -51.04
N PRO A 640 -16.34 -10.33 -51.99
CA PRO A 640 -17.08 -11.48 -52.48
C PRO A 640 -16.67 -12.73 -51.71
N SER A 641 -17.14 -12.90 -50.47
CA SER A 641 -17.12 -14.19 -49.76
C SER A 641 -17.85 -14.07 -48.43
N GLY A 642 -19.07 -14.62 -48.36
CA GLY A 642 -20.05 -14.42 -47.28
C GLY A 642 -19.68 -15.03 -45.92
N THR A 643 -18.80 -14.35 -45.18
CA THR A 643 -18.64 -14.50 -43.72
C THR A 643 -18.85 -13.16 -43.03
N ALA A 644 -19.59 -13.13 -41.91
CA ALA A 644 -20.02 -11.91 -41.22
C ALA A 644 -18.83 -11.06 -40.71
N PRO A 645 -18.87 -9.73 -40.83
CA PRO A 645 -17.73 -8.86 -40.51
C PRO A 645 -17.62 -8.61 -39.00
N ASN A 646 -16.41 -8.79 -38.46
CA ASN A 646 -15.97 -8.33 -37.14
C ASN A 646 -15.66 -6.81 -37.20
N GLN A 647 -16.12 -6.07 -36.18
CA GLN A 647 -16.16 -4.60 -36.09
C GLN A 647 -14.80 -3.88 -35.95
N ALA A 648 -13.68 -4.43 -36.44
CA ALA A 648 -12.40 -3.73 -36.46
C ALA A 648 -12.23 -2.97 -37.78
N LEU A 649 -12.41 -1.65 -37.76
CA LEU A 649 -12.16 -0.79 -38.92
C LEU A 649 -10.64 -0.64 -39.12
N LEU A 650 -10.01 -1.55 -39.87
CA LEU A 650 -8.59 -1.44 -40.25
C LEU A 650 -8.39 -0.17 -41.10
N ARG A 651 -7.58 0.78 -40.60
CA ARG A 651 -7.31 2.05 -41.29
C ARG A 651 -6.17 1.88 -42.29
N ILE A 652 -6.44 2.14 -43.57
CA ILE A 652 -5.41 2.23 -44.61
C ILE A 652 -4.87 3.65 -44.63
N LEU A 653 -3.60 3.81 -44.32
CA LEU A 653 -2.90 5.11 -44.26
C LEU A 653 -2.19 5.38 -45.59
N LYS A 654 -2.25 6.62 -46.06
CA LYS A 654 -1.46 7.05 -47.22
C LYS A 654 -0.02 7.34 -46.80
N GLU A 655 0.92 7.09 -47.70
CA GLU A 655 2.34 7.42 -47.45
C GLU A 655 2.55 8.92 -47.17
N THR A 656 1.71 9.78 -47.75
CA THR A 656 1.71 11.24 -47.52
C THR A 656 1.31 11.65 -46.10
N GLU A 657 0.60 10.79 -45.36
CA GLU A 657 0.21 11.03 -43.97
C GLU A 657 1.33 10.66 -42.99
N LEU A 658 2.36 9.95 -43.43
CA LEU A 658 3.40 9.39 -42.58
C LEU A 658 4.76 10.05 -42.86
N LYS A 659 5.30 10.71 -41.84
CA LYS A 659 6.66 11.27 -41.88
C LYS A 659 7.59 10.38 -41.05
N ARG A 660 8.58 9.75 -41.70
CA ARG A 660 9.66 9.01 -41.02
C ARG A 660 10.68 10.00 -40.46
N VAL A 661 11.11 9.78 -39.22
CA VAL A 661 12.04 10.67 -38.50
C VAL A 661 13.39 9.98 -38.27
N LYS A 662 13.41 8.85 -37.56
CA LYS A 662 14.66 8.15 -37.21
C LYS A 662 14.45 6.64 -37.11
N ILE A 663 15.48 5.86 -37.42
CA ILE A 663 15.50 4.42 -37.15
C ILE A 663 15.57 4.18 -35.62
N LEU A 664 14.65 3.35 -35.11
CA LEU A 664 14.61 2.88 -33.73
C LEU A 664 15.27 1.51 -33.55
N GLY A 665 15.14 0.64 -34.54
CA GLY A 665 15.73 -0.71 -34.50
C GLY A 665 15.61 -1.44 -35.83
N ALA A 666 16.48 -2.42 -36.04
CA ALA A 666 16.47 -3.31 -37.21
C ALA A 666 16.51 -4.76 -36.74
N GLY A 667 15.60 -5.59 -37.25
CA GLY A 667 15.47 -7.00 -36.86
C GLY A 667 15.12 -7.92 -38.01
N ALA A 668 14.87 -9.20 -37.70
CA ALA A 668 14.54 -10.23 -38.70
C ALA A 668 13.27 -9.91 -39.51
N PHE A 669 12.35 -9.14 -38.92
CA PHE A 669 11.05 -8.79 -39.49
C PHE A 669 11.01 -7.38 -40.10
N GLY A 670 12.18 -6.74 -40.29
CA GLY A 670 12.31 -5.45 -40.96
C GLY A 670 12.82 -4.31 -40.07
N MET A 671 12.65 -3.08 -40.54
CA MET A 671 13.17 -1.87 -39.88
C MET A 671 12.04 -1.08 -39.22
N VAL A 672 12.26 -0.63 -37.99
CA VAL A 672 11.31 0.19 -37.23
C VAL A 672 11.81 1.63 -37.19
N TYR A 673 10.96 2.56 -37.60
CA TYR A 673 11.21 3.99 -37.58
C TYR A 673 10.32 4.68 -36.53
N LYS A 674 10.88 5.65 -35.82
CA LYS A 674 10.10 6.73 -35.20
C LYS A 674 9.53 7.57 -36.33
N GLY A 675 8.23 7.83 -36.29
CA GLY A 675 7.54 8.65 -37.26
C GLY A 675 6.49 9.56 -36.64
N ILE A 676 5.91 10.40 -37.49
CA ILE A 676 4.79 11.26 -37.17
C ILE A 676 3.68 10.94 -38.16
N TRP A 677 2.50 10.63 -37.65
CA TRP A 677 1.29 10.50 -38.45
C TRP A 677 0.48 11.79 -38.38
N VAL A 678 0.11 12.32 -39.54
CA VAL A 678 -0.74 13.50 -39.69
C VAL A 678 -1.96 13.10 -40.52
N PRO A 679 -3.15 12.94 -39.89
CA PRO A 679 -4.36 12.54 -40.60
C PRO A 679 -4.74 13.53 -41.71
N GLU A 680 -5.24 13.01 -42.83
CA GLU A 680 -5.58 13.84 -44.00
C GLU A 680 -6.68 14.87 -43.65
N GLY A 681 -6.38 16.15 -43.88
CA GLY A 681 -7.29 17.26 -43.54
C GLY A 681 -7.24 17.72 -42.08
N GLU A 682 -6.37 17.12 -41.25
CA GLU A 682 -6.13 17.53 -39.87
C GLU A 682 -4.74 18.16 -39.70
N THR A 683 -4.60 19.01 -38.68
CA THR A 683 -3.30 19.60 -38.30
C THR A 683 -2.65 18.89 -37.12
N VAL A 684 -3.21 17.77 -36.67
CA VAL A 684 -2.77 17.04 -35.48
C VAL A 684 -1.59 16.13 -35.85
N LYS A 685 -0.49 16.23 -35.10
CA LYS A 685 0.71 15.39 -35.27
C LYS A 685 0.73 14.32 -34.18
N ILE A 686 0.77 13.04 -34.56
CA ILE A 686 0.73 11.90 -33.64
C ILE A 686 2.05 11.13 -33.73
N PRO A 687 2.77 10.89 -32.61
CA PRO A 687 4.00 10.13 -32.63
C PRO A 687 3.71 8.63 -32.79
N VAL A 688 4.32 8.02 -33.80
CA VAL A 688 4.08 6.63 -34.19
C VAL A 688 5.39 5.85 -34.35
N ALA A 689 5.31 4.54 -34.20
CA ALA A 689 6.34 3.60 -34.64
C ALA A 689 5.89 2.99 -35.98
N ILE A 690 6.73 3.12 -37.00
CA ILE A 690 6.48 2.65 -38.37
C ILE A 690 7.41 1.48 -38.64
N LYS A 691 6.86 0.27 -38.66
CA LYS A 691 7.61 -0.96 -38.98
C LYS A 691 7.46 -1.28 -40.45
N ILE A 692 8.55 -1.19 -41.19
CA ILE A 692 8.63 -1.57 -42.61
C ILE A 692 8.99 -3.04 -42.66
N LEU A 693 8.15 -3.84 -43.31
CA LEU A 693 8.37 -5.28 -43.44
C LEU A 693 9.26 -5.57 -44.65
N ASN A 694 10.15 -6.56 -44.51
CA ASN A 694 11.02 -6.99 -45.60
C ASN A 694 10.21 -7.72 -46.68
N GLU A 695 10.49 -7.45 -47.95
CA GLU A 695 9.78 -7.99 -49.11
C GLU A 695 9.69 -9.53 -49.07
N SER A 696 8.47 -10.07 -49.00
CA SER A 696 8.16 -11.42 -49.48
C SER A 696 7.23 -11.27 -50.69
N THR A 697 7.84 -11.35 -51.86
CA THR A 697 7.21 -11.16 -53.17
C THR A 697 6.18 -12.28 -53.44
N GLY A 698 4.89 -12.02 -53.23
CA GLY A 698 3.81 -12.90 -53.67
C GLY A 698 2.39 -12.38 -53.34
N PRO A 699 1.41 -12.45 -54.26
CA PRO A 699 0.02 -12.04 -54.00
C PRO A 699 -0.65 -12.80 -52.85
N LYS A 700 -0.26 -14.07 -52.61
CA LYS A 700 -0.75 -14.88 -51.48
C LYS A 700 -0.23 -14.37 -50.12
N ALA A 701 1.01 -13.91 -50.06
CA ALA A 701 1.62 -13.37 -48.83
C ALA A 701 0.95 -12.05 -48.40
N ASN A 702 0.45 -11.25 -49.35
CA ASN A 702 -0.27 -10.01 -49.04
C ASN A 702 -1.65 -10.26 -48.42
N VAL A 703 -2.34 -11.34 -48.79
CA VAL A 703 -3.65 -11.69 -48.20
C VAL A 703 -3.46 -12.20 -46.77
N GLU A 704 -2.55 -13.17 -46.56
CA GLU A 704 -2.21 -13.68 -45.22
C GLU A 704 -1.75 -12.55 -44.29
N PHE A 705 -0.98 -11.60 -44.83
CA PHE A 705 -0.53 -10.43 -44.08
C PHE A 705 -1.70 -9.51 -43.66
N MET A 706 -2.63 -9.23 -44.57
CA MET A 706 -3.78 -8.36 -44.28
C MET A 706 -4.71 -8.98 -43.24
N ASP A 707 -4.86 -10.30 -43.26
CA ASP A 707 -5.61 -11.05 -42.23
C ASP A 707 -4.92 -10.95 -40.85
N GLU A 708 -3.59 -11.10 -40.79
CA GLU A 708 -2.80 -10.91 -39.56
C GLU A 708 -2.90 -9.46 -39.04
N ALA A 709 -2.85 -8.46 -39.92
CA ALA A 709 -3.00 -7.05 -39.56
C ALA A 709 -4.43 -6.72 -39.05
N LEU A 710 -5.46 -7.36 -39.60
CA LEU A 710 -6.84 -7.21 -39.14
C LEU A 710 -7.02 -7.80 -37.73
N ILE A 711 -6.41 -8.96 -37.47
CA ILE A 711 -6.36 -9.55 -36.12
C ILE A 711 -5.71 -8.55 -35.17
N MET A 712 -4.52 -8.02 -35.48
CA MET A 712 -3.85 -7.02 -34.64
C MET A 712 -4.69 -5.76 -34.38
N ALA A 713 -5.41 -5.27 -35.39
CA ALA A 713 -6.28 -4.10 -35.27
C ALA A 713 -7.51 -4.35 -34.38
N SER A 714 -7.97 -5.60 -34.29
CA SER A 714 -9.12 -6.00 -33.47
C SER A 714 -8.78 -6.19 -31.98
N MET A 715 -7.50 -6.16 -31.61
CA MET A 715 -7.06 -6.43 -30.24
C MET A 715 -7.12 -5.16 -29.38
N GLU A 716 -7.84 -5.25 -28.26
CA GLU A 716 -7.97 -4.15 -27.32
C GLU A 716 -7.70 -4.64 -25.89
N HIS A 717 -6.49 -4.34 -25.39
CA HIS A 717 -6.07 -4.65 -24.04
C HIS A 717 -5.00 -3.66 -23.56
N PRO A 718 -5.03 -3.19 -22.29
CA PRO A 718 -4.10 -2.16 -21.79
C PRO A 718 -2.62 -2.55 -21.84
N HIS A 719 -2.31 -3.84 -21.86
CA HIS A 719 -0.95 -4.38 -21.93
C HIS A 719 -0.58 -4.99 -23.29
N LEU A 720 -1.33 -4.69 -24.35
CA LEU A 720 -0.95 -5.01 -25.74
C LEU A 720 -0.81 -3.72 -26.54
N VAL A 721 0.16 -3.68 -27.46
CA VAL A 721 0.31 -2.55 -28.38
C VAL A 721 -0.79 -2.62 -29.44
N ARG A 722 -1.50 -1.52 -29.63
CA ARG A 722 -2.58 -1.39 -30.62
C ARG A 722 -2.01 -0.99 -31.98
N LEU A 723 -2.51 -1.63 -33.04
CA LEU A 723 -2.26 -1.20 -34.42
C LEU A 723 -3.15 0.01 -34.75
N LEU A 724 -2.53 1.10 -35.20
CA LEU A 724 -3.23 2.33 -35.58
C LEU A 724 -3.67 2.30 -37.05
N GLY A 725 -2.88 1.68 -37.91
CA GLY A 725 -3.18 1.51 -39.33
C GLY A 725 -2.06 0.81 -40.11
N VAL A 726 -2.31 0.60 -41.39
CA VAL A 726 -1.39 -0.04 -42.34
C VAL A 726 -1.19 0.86 -43.54
N CYS A 727 0.05 1.05 -43.99
CA CYS A 727 0.36 1.75 -45.25
C CYS A 727 0.83 0.73 -46.31
N LEU A 728 0.24 0.80 -47.50
CA LEU A 728 0.41 -0.20 -48.58
C LEU A 728 1.32 0.27 -49.74
N SER A 729 2.20 1.24 -49.54
CA SER A 729 3.02 1.86 -50.60
C SER A 729 4.50 1.99 -50.21
N PRO A 730 5.47 1.69 -51.09
CA PRO A 730 5.61 0.51 -51.98
C PRO A 730 5.99 -0.79 -51.22
N THR A 731 6.36 -0.68 -49.94
CA THR A 731 6.57 -1.78 -48.99
C THR A 731 5.53 -1.68 -47.88
N ILE A 732 5.01 -2.79 -47.38
CA ILE A 732 3.98 -2.75 -46.35
C ILE A 732 4.54 -2.22 -45.03
N GLN A 733 3.85 -1.24 -44.43
CA GLN A 733 4.25 -0.59 -43.18
C GLN A 733 3.15 -0.75 -42.13
N LEU A 734 3.51 -1.29 -40.96
CA LEU A 734 2.64 -1.35 -39.78
C LEU A 734 2.87 -0.11 -38.93
N VAL A 735 1.79 0.60 -38.59
CA VAL A 735 1.87 1.83 -37.79
C VAL A 735 1.24 1.59 -36.42
N THR A 736 2.06 1.67 -35.36
CA THR A 736 1.62 1.53 -33.97
C THR A 736 1.94 2.78 -33.16
N GLN A 737 1.36 2.87 -31.96
CA GLN A 737 1.72 3.93 -31.00
C GLN A 737 3.22 3.85 -30.63
N LEU A 738 3.90 4.99 -30.60
CA LEU A 738 5.28 5.06 -30.13
C LEU A 738 5.34 4.97 -28.60
N MET A 739 6.14 4.03 -28.08
CA MET A 739 6.40 3.92 -26.63
C MET A 739 7.67 4.72 -26.27
N PRO A 740 7.60 5.67 -25.32
CA PRO A 740 8.69 6.61 -25.07
C PRO A 740 9.95 5.93 -24.49
N HIS A 741 9.82 4.92 -23.64
CA HIS A 741 10.96 4.32 -22.94
C HIS A 741 11.55 3.09 -23.63
N GLY A 742 11.20 2.86 -24.91
CA GLY A 742 11.74 1.75 -25.68
C GLY A 742 11.31 0.37 -25.17
N CYS A 743 12.14 -0.64 -25.39
CA CYS A 743 11.87 -2.01 -24.95
C CYS A 743 12.31 -2.26 -23.50
N LEU A 744 11.66 -3.22 -22.85
CA LEU A 744 11.86 -3.54 -21.45
C LEU A 744 13.25 -4.13 -21.20
N LEU A 745 13.82 -4.86 -22.16
CA LEU A 745 15.19 -5.38 -22.07
C LEU A 745 16.23 -4.26 -21.89
N ASP A 746 16.21 -3.26 -22.79
CA ASP A 746 17.11 -2.12 -22.70
C ASP A 746 16.83 -1.30 -21.43
N TYR A 747 15.55 -1.14 -21.08
CA TYR A 747 15.14 -0.42 -19.88
C TYR A 747 15.69 -1.04 -18.60
N VAL A 748 15.61 -2.37 -18.43
CA VAL A 748 16.13 -3.05 -17.23
C VAL A 748 17.66 -3.08 -17.18
N HIS A 749 18.34 -3.09 -18.35
CA HIS A 749 19.79 -2.90 -18.44
C HIS A 749 20.21 -1.52 -17.96
N GLU A 750 19.57 -0.47 -18.48
CA GLU A 750 19.94 0.91 -18.20
C GLU A 750 19.60 1.36 -16.77
N HIS A 751 18.54 0.80 -16.17
CA HIS A 751 17.98 1.26 -14.89
C HIS A 751 18.10 0.24 -13.76
N GLN A 752 19.01 -0.74 -13.87
CA GLN A 752 19.17 -1.84 -12.90
C GLN A 752 19.22 -1.38 -11.44
N GLU A 753 19.86 -0.24 -11.15
CA GLU A 753 20.00 0.29 -9.78
C GLU A 753 18.72 0.96 -9.23
N ASN A 754 17.78 1.37 -10.11
CA ASN A 754 16.55 2.09 -9.76
C ASN A 754 15.30 1.18 -9.76
N ILE A 755 15.46 -0.11 -10.10
CA ILE A 755 14.35 -1.05 -10.23
C ILE A 755 14.19 -1.84 -8.92
N GLY A 756 13.09 -1.57 -8.22
CA GLY A 756 12.72 -2.29 -7.01
C GLY A 756 11.95 -3.60 -7.26
N SER A 757 11.87 -4.44 -6.23
CA SER A 757 11.17 -5.74 -6.26
C SER A 757 9.69 -5.62 -6.65
N GLN A 758 9.00 -4.60 -6.16
CA GLN A 758 7.60 -4.33 -6.52
C GLN A 758 7.43 -4.12 -8.03
N LEU A 759 8.35 -3.39 -8.66
CA LEU A 759 8.26 -3.03 -10.07
C LEU A 759 8.44 -4.26 -10.96
N LEU A 760 9.43 -5.10 -10.64
CA LEU A 760 9.68 -6.37 -11.32
C LEU A 760 8.46 -7.30 -11.27
N LEU A 761 7.88 -7.50 -10.08
CA LEU A 761 6.70 -8.35 -9.92
C LEU A 761 5.47 -7.75 -10.63
N ASN A 762 5.30 -6.43 -10.61
CA ASN A 762 4.23 -5.77 -11.35
C ASN A 762 4.36 -5.98 -12.86
N TRP A 763 5.57 -5.91 -13.42
CA TRP A 763 5.79 -6.25 -14.83
C TRP A 763 5.46 -7.71 -15.13
N CYS A 764 5.86 -8.66 -14.27
CA CYS A 764 5.49 -10.08 -14.42
C CYS A 764 3.96 -10.27 -14.53
N VAL A 765 3.19 -9.56 -13.69
CA VAL A 765 1.72 -9.55 -13.72
C VAL A 765 1.18 -8.95 -15.01
N GLN A 766 1.72 -7.80 -15.44
CA GLN A 766 1.24 -7.12 -16.65
C GLN A 766 1.49 -7.95 -17.90
N ILE A 767 2.67 -8.59 -18.03
CA ILE A 767 2.97 -9.52 -19.12
C ILE A 767 1.99 -10.70 -19.09
N ALA A 768 1.78 -11.32 -17.91
CA ALA A 768 0.87 -12.47 -17.79
C ALA A 768 -0.58 -12.10 -18.16
N LYS A 769 -1.06 -10.91 -17.78
CA LYS A 769 -2.41 -10.43 -18.17
C LYS A 769 -2.53 -10.20 -19.68
N GLY A 770 -1.51 -9.61 -20.31
CA GLY A 770 -1.49 -9.44 -21.77
C GLY A 770 -1.51 -10.78 -22.52
N MET A 771 -0.73 -11.76 -22.06
CA MET A 771 -0.69 -13.10 -22.65
C MET A 771 -1.94 -13.93 -22.36
N MET A 772 -2.56 -13.77 -21.18
CA MET A 772 -3.87 -14.36 -20.87
C MET A 772 -4.95 -13.88 -21.85
N TYR A 773 -4.94 -12.61 -22.21
CA TYR A 773 -5.87 -12.08 -23.23
C TYR A 773 -5.63 -12.71 -24.61
N LEU A 774 -4.36 -12.92 -25.01
CA LEU A 774 -4.03 -13.61 -26.25
C LEU A 774 -4.49 -15.07 -26.23
N GLU A 775 -4.30 -15.78 -25.11
CA GLU A 775 -4.78 -17.14 -24.88
C GLU A 775 -6.32 -17.24 -25.01
N GLU A 776 -7.07 -16.32 -24.39
CA GLU A 776 -8.54 -16.26 -24.49
C GLU A 776 -9.03 -16.01 -25.93
N ARG A 777 -8.23 -15.31 -26.74
CA ARG A 777 -8.49 -15.05 -28.16
C ARG A 777 -7.92 -16.13 -29.09
N ARG A 778 -7.36 -17.22 -28.55
CA ARG A 778 -6.74 -18.33 -29.30
C ARG A 778 -5.59 -17.87 -30.22
N LEU A 779 -4.84 -16.87 -29.77
CA LEU A 779 -3.66 -16.35 -30.46
C LEU A 779 -2.38 -16.78 -29.74
N VAL A 780 -1.45 -17.37 -30.48
CA VAL A 780 -0.12 -17.77 -29.99
C VAL A 780 0.89 -16.71 -30.40
N HIS A 781 1.61 -16.12 -29.45
CA HIS A 781 2.54 -15.01 -29.68
C HIS A 781 3.83 -15.46 -30.39
N ARG A 782 4.41 -16.62 -30.01
CA ARG A 782 5.57 -17.29 -30.65
C ARG A 782 6.94 -16.62 -30.48
N ASP A 783 6.99 -15.37 -30.04
CA ASP A 783 8.23 -14.64 -29.78
C ASP A 783 8.12 -13.74 -28.54
N LEU A 784 7.58 -14.26 -27.44
CA LEU A 784 7.55 -13.53 -26.18
C LEU A 784 8.97 -13.48 -25.58
N ALA A 785 9.50 -12.26 -25.44
CA ALA A 785 10.80 -11.98 -24.85
C ALA A 785 10.84 -10.55 -24.30
N ALA A 786 11.79 -10.22 -23.42
CA ALA A 786 11.87 -8.88 -22.83
C ALA A 786 12.06 -7.75 -23.88
N ARG A 787 12.68 -8.06 -25.02
CA ARG A 787 12.82 -7.14 -26.18
C ARG A 787 11.50 -6.80 -26.89
N ASN A 788 10.50 -7.68 -26.77
CA ASN A 788 9.17 -7.52 -27.39
C ASN A 788 8.12 -7.03 -26.36
N VAL A 789 8.58 -6.50 -25.22
CA VAL A 789 7.75 -5.79 -24.25
C VAL A 789 8.21 -4.33 -24.25
N LEU A 790 7.31 -3.38 -24.46
CA LEU A 790 7.62 -1.95 -24.54
C LEU A 790 7.16 -1.21 -23.29
N VAL A 791 7.87 -0.14 -22.93
CA VAL A 791 7.64 0.63 -21.71
C VAL A 791 6.97 1.96 -22.04
N LYS A 792 5.70 2.13 -21.62
CA LYS A 792 4.96 3.41 -21.72
C LYS A 792 5.37 4.35 -20.59
N SER A 793 5.45 3.81 -19.37
CA SER A 793 5.96 4.47 -18.17
C SER A 793 6.51 3.38 -17.26
N PRO A 794 7.29 3.71 -16.19
CA PRO A 794 7.81 2.67 -15.28
C PRO A 794 6.73 1.72 -14.76
N ASN A 795 5.51 2.23 -14.53
CA ASN A 795 4.38 1.44 -14.02
C ASN A 795 3.50 0.80 -15.11
N HIS A 796 3.77 1.02 -16.40
CA HIS A 796 2.91 0.56 -17.49
C HIS A 796 3.71 0.04 -18.68
N ILE A 797 3.58 -1.27 -18.94
CA ILE A 797 4.17 -1.94 -20.10
C ILE A 797 3.12 -2.43 -21.09
N LYS A 798 3.52 -2.62 -22.35
CA LYS A 798 2.69 -3.18 -23.42
C LYS A 798 3.49 -4.20 -24.24
N ILE A 799 2.91 -5.36 -24.51
CA ILE A 799 3.52 -6.41 -25.35
C ILE A 799 3.33 -6.03 -26.83
N THR A 800 4.39 -6.18 -27.62
CA THR A 800 4.40 -5.89 -29.08
C THR A 800 4.78 -7.13 -29.87
N ASP A 801 4.78 -7.03 -31.20
CA ASP A 801 5.25 -8.07 -32.12
C ASP A 801 4.51 -9.42 -32.03
N PHE A 802 3.32 -9.44 -31.43
CA PHE A 802 2.33 -10.51 -31.60
C PHE A 802 1.67 -10.48 -32.99
N GLY A 803 2.09 -9.58 -33.88
CA GLY A 803 1.58 -9.43 -35.25
C GLY A 803 1.99 -10.50 -36.25
N LEU A 804 2.76 -11.49 -35.81
CA LEU A 804 3.07 -12.73 -36.54
C LEU A 804 2.42 -13.94 -35.84
N ALA A 805 1.51 -13.66 -34.88
CA ALA A 805 0.67 -14.66 -34.25
C ALA A 805 -0.35 -15.16 -35.26
N ARG A 806 -0.47 -16.49 -35.38
CA ARG A 806 -1.49 -17.12 -36.21
C ARG A 806 -2.65 -17.60 -35.35
N LEU A 807 -3.87 -17.42 -35.84
CA LEU A 807 -5.09 -17.89 -35.22
C LEU A 807 -5.11 -19.43 -35.31
N LEU A 808 -5.39 -20.10 -34.20
CA LEU A 808 -5.64 -21.55 -34.21
C LEU A 808 -7.05 -21.81 -34.76
N ASP A 809 -7.17 -22.70 -35.74
CA ASP A 809 -8.47 -23.11 -36.31
C ASP A 809 -9.36 -23.77 -35.25
N ALA A 810 -10.69 -23.73 -35.45
CA ALA A 810 -11.68 -24.05 -34.43
C ALA A 810 -11.52 -25.45 -33.78
N ASP A 811 -10.95 -26.41 -34.51
CA ASP A 811 -10.72 -27.80 -34.12
C ASP A 811 -9.23 -28.15 -33.90
N GLU A 812 -8.30 -27.21 -34.10
CA GLU A 812 -6.85 -27.44 -33.99
C GLU A 812 -6.27 -26.82 -32.72
N LYS A 813 -5.48 -27.61 -31.96
CA LYS A 813 -4.80 -27.16 -30.74
C LYS A 813 -3.38 -26.64 -31.00
N GLU A 814 -2.89 -26.79 -32.23
CA GLU A 814 -1.46 -26.78 -32.56
C GLU A 814 -1.24 -26.22 -33.97
N TYR A 815 -0.19 -25.43 -34.16
CA TYR A 815 0.19 -24.88 -35.47
C TYR A 815 1.60 -25.33 -35.86
N ASN A 816 1.80 -25.79 -37.10
CA ASN A 816 3.09 -26.19 -37.67
C ASN A 816 3.58 -25.15 -38.71
N SER A 817 4.83 -24.66 -38.61
CA SER A 817 5.38 -23.65 -39.56
C SER A 817 6.34 -24.19 -40.62
N ASP A 818 6.19 -23.75 -41.86
CA ASP A 818 7.17 -23.94 -42.95
C ASP A 818 8.19 -22.78 -42.99
N GLY A 819 9.48 -23.04 -42.69
CA GLY A 819 10.58 -22.07 -42.83
C GLY A 819 10.68 -20.93 -41.79
N GLY A 820 11.80 -20.18 -41.75
CA GLY A 820 12.03 -18.97 -40.93
C GLY A 820 13.16 -19.01 -39.88
N LYS A 821 13.73 -17.84 -39.52
CA LYS A 821 14.68 -17.68 -38.37
C LYS A 821 13.90 -17.77 -37.05
N MET A 822 14.34 -18.64 -36.13
CA MET A 822 13.63 -18.96 -34.88
C MET A 822 14.40 -18.46 -33.65
N PRO A 823 13.74 -17.88 -32.64
CA PRO A 823 14.35 -17.41 -31.39
C PRO A 823 14.65 -18.58 -30.42
N ILE A 824 15.45 -19.55 -30.87
CA ILE A 824 15.62 -20.89 -30.25
C ILE A 824 15.87 -20.84 -28.73
N LYS A 825 16.61 -19.85 -28.21
CA LYS A 825 16.92 -19.73 -26.77
C LYS A 825 15.71 -19.42 -25.87
N TRP A 826 14.60 -18.95 -26.45
CA TRP A 826 13.34 -18.67 -25.75
C TRP A 826 12.29 -19.76 -25.96
N MET A 827 12.56 -20.73 -26.84
CA MET A 827 11.55 -21.68 -27.33
C MET A 827 11.52 -22.98 -26.52
N ALA A 828 10.33 -23.58 -26.44
CA ALA A 828 10.15 -24.93 -25.92
C ALA A 828 10.67 -25.99 -26.90
N LEU A 829 11.01 -27.18 -26.40
CA LEU A 829 11.55 -28.29 -27.20
C LEU A 829 10.60 -28.69 -28.33
N GLU A 830 9.30 -28.74 -28.09
CA GLU A 830 8.33 -29.08 -29.13
C GLU A 830 8.30 -28.06 -30.28
N CYS A 831 8.60 -26.80 -30.01
CA CYS A 831 8.73 -25.78 -31.04
C CYS A 831 10.04 -25.92 -31.82
N ILE A 832 11.12 -26.36 -31.15
CA ILE A 832 12.44 -26.50 -31.76
C ILE A 832 12.48 -27.72 -32.69
N HIS A 833 12.00 -28.88 -32.23
CA HIS A 833 12.06 -30.13 -32.99
C HIS A 833 10.95 -30.24 -34.03
N TYR A 834 9.72 -29.91 -33.64
CA TYR A 834 8.52 -30.21 -34.43
C TYR A 834 7.87 -28.95 -34.99
N ARG A 835 8.40 -27.76 -34.68
CA ARG A 835 7.82 -26.46 -35.09
C ARG A 835 6.35 -26.31 -34.68
N LYS A 836 5.99 -26.94 -33.56
CA LYS A 836 4.66 -26.96 -32.99
C LYS A 836 4.51 -25.83 -31.99
N PHE A 837 3.67 -24.84 -32.31
CA PHE A 837 3.44 -23.67 -31.46
C PHE A 837 2.06 -23.73 -30.81
N THR A 838 2.02 -23.48 -29.50
CA THR A 838 0.82 -23.53 -28.65
C THR A 838 0.87 -22.45 -27.56
N HIS A 839 -0.23 -22.21 -26.85
CA HIS A 839 -0.20 -21.37 -25.65
C HIS A 839 0.77 -21.90 -24.59
N GLN A 840 0.93 -23.24 -24.47
CA GLN A 840 1.90 -23.87 -23.57
C GLN A 840 3.34 -23.59 -23.98
N SER A 841 3.61 -23.40 -25.28
CA SER A 841 4.93 -22.95 -25.74
C SER A 841 5.21 -21.48 -25.41
N ASP A 842 4.18 -20.62 -25.41
CA ASP A 842 4.32 -19.22 -24.96
C ASP A 842 4.58 -19.14 -23.45
N ILE A 843 4.06 -20.08 -22.66
CA ILE A 843 4.35 -20.18 -21.22
C ILE A 843 5.83 -20.48 -20.97
N TRP A 844 6.45 -21.33 -21.81
CA TRP A 844 7.90 -21.54 -21.75
C TRP A 844 8.66 -20.23 -22.01
N SER A 845 8.29 -19.52 -23.08
CA SER A 845 8.86 -18.22 -23.44
C SER A 845 8.66 -17.17 -22.35
N TYR A 846 7.51 -17.19 -21.67
CA TYR A 846 7.22 -16.35 -20.50
C TYR A 846 8.19 -16.66 -19.35
N GLY A 847 8.45 -17.94 -19.05
CA GLY A 847 9.44 -18.33 -18.04
C GLY A 847 10.83 -17.75 -18.35
N VAL A 848 11.28 -17.84 -19.61
CA VAL A 848 12.56 -17.24 -20.05
C VAL A 848 12.52 -15.70 -19.93
N THR A 849 11.41 -15.07 -20.31
CA THR A 849 11.23 -13.61 -20.20
C THR A 849 11.31 -13.14 -18.74
N ILE A 850 10.68 -13.85 -17.80
CA ILE A 850 10.80 -13.52 -16.37
C ILE A 850 12.23 -13.71 -15.88
N TRP A 851 12.93 -14.74 -16.34
CA TRP A 851 14.35 -14.92 -16.04
C TRP A 851 15.21 -13.75 -16.54
N GLU A 852 14.94 -13.23 -17.75
CA GLU A 852 15.59 -12.01 -18.26
C GLU A 852 15.32 -10.82 -17.32
N LEU A 853 14.08 -10.60 -16.87
CA LEU A 853 13.77 -9.52 -15.93
C LEU A 853 14.50 -9.66 -14.60
N MET A 854 14.52 -10.86 -14.03
CA MET A 854 15.13 -11.12 -12.73
C MET A 854 16.66 -11.13 -12.74
N THR A 855 17.27 -11.24 -13.93
CA THR A 855 18.71 -11.09 -14.12
C THR A 855 19.09 -9.69 -14.62
N PHE A 856 18.14 -8.76 -14.66
CA PHE A 856 18.30 -7.42 -15.24
C PHE A 856 18.85 -7.49 -16.66
N GLY A 857 18.18 -8.30 -17.49
CA GLY A 857 18.43 -8.54 -18.90
C GLY A 857 19.59 -9.49 -19.21
N GLY A 858 19.86 -10.46 -18.34
CA GLY A 858 20.83 -11.52 -18.64
C GLY A 858 20.50 -12.22 -19.96
N LYS A 859 21.53 -12.66 -20.70
CA LYS A 859 21.35 -13.39 -21.96
C LYS A 859 21.01 -14.85 -21.66
N PRO A 860 19.87 -15.39 -22.12
CA PRO A 860 19.54 -16.81 -21.91
C PRO A 860 20.60 -17.72 -22.54
N TYR A 861 21.05 -18.72 -21.77
CA TYR A 861 22.08 -19.69 -22.19
C TYR A 861 23.32 -18.99 -22.78
N ASP A 862 23.83 -17.97 -22.09
CA ASP A 862 24.98 -17.21 -22.57
C ASP A 862 26.21 -18.11 -22.77
N GLY A 863 26.97 -17.87 -23.83
CA GLY A 863 28.09 -18.71 -24.23
C GLY A 863 27.74 -20.06 -24.87
N ILE A 864 26.48 -20.50 -24.85
CA ILE A 864 26.06 -21.76 -25.51
C ILE A 864 25.61 -21.48 -26.95
N PRO A 865 26.20 -22.16 -27.95
CA PRO A 865 25.77 -22.07 -29.35
C PRO A 865 24.32 -22.53 -29.51
N THR A 866 23.54 -21.82 -30.32
CA THR A 866 22.11 -22.11 -30.54
C THR A 866 21.82 -23.55 -30.98
N ARG A 867 22.76 -24.19 -31.70
CA ARG A 867 22.66 -25.58 -32.16
C ARG A 867 22.69 -26.62 -31.02
N GLU A 868 23.29 -26.28 -29.87
CA GLU A 868 23.48 -27.18 -28.73
C GLU A 868 22.35 -27.05 -27.70
N ILE A 869 21.49 -26.03 -27.85
CA ILE A 869 20.34 -25.79 -26.97
C ILE A 869 19.37 -26.99 -26.87
N PRO A 870 18.99 -27.68 -27.96
CA PRO A 870 18.09 -28.83 -27.85
C PRO A 870 18.69 -29.93 -26.96
N ASP A 871 19.97 -30.26 -27.18
CA ASP A 871 20.66 -31.34 -26.47
C ASP A 871 20.74 -31.11 -24.95
N ILE A 872 20.96 -29.86 -24.51
CA ILE A 872 21.00 -29.54 -23.07
C ILE A 872 19.60 -29.54 -22.46
N LEU A 873 18.59 -29.08 -23.21
CA LEU A 873 17.21 -29.04 -22.72
C LEU A 873 16.64 -30.46 -22.55
N GLU A 874 16.98 -31.38 -23.47
CA GLU A 874 16.63 -32.81 -23.38
C GLU A 874 17.31 -33.51 -22.19
N LYS A 875 18.55 -33.12 -21.86
CA LYS A 875 19.25 -33.58 -20.64
C LYS A 875 18.66 -33.05 -19.34
N GLY A 876 17.67 -32.15 -19.42
CA GLY A 876 17.01 -31.54 -18.28
C GLY A 876 17.70 -30.28 -17.75
N GLU A 877 18.73 -29.77 -18.43
CA GLU A 877 19.36 -28.51 -18.04
C GLU A 877 18.39 -27.34 -18.27
N ARG A 878 18.38 -26.39 -17.34
CA ARG A 878 17.52 -25.20 -17.33
C ARG A 878 18.34 -23.99 -16.92
N LEU A 879 17.80 -22.79 -17.16
CA LEU A 879 18.42 -21.55 -16.70
C LEU A 879 18.58 -21.56 -15.17
N PRO A 880 19.72 -21.09 -14.64
CA PRO A 880 19.99 -21.10 -13.20
C PRO A 880 19.10 -20.10 -12.46
N GLN A 881 18.91 -20.32 -11.16
CA GLN A 881 18.17 -19.40 -10.31
C GLN A 881 18.81 -18.00 -10.29
N PRO A 882 18.06 -16.93 -10.62
CA PRO A 882 18.57 -15.56 -10.50
C PRO A 882 18.92 -15.22 -9.04
N PRO A 883 20.04 -14.51 -8.76
CA PRO A 883 20.49 -14.23 -7.40
C PRO A 883 19.50 -13.44 -6.53
N ILE A 884 18.65 -12.63 -7.15
CA ILE A 884 17.64 -11.83 -6.44
C ILE A 884 16.38 -12.63 -6.09
N CYS A 885 16.18 -13.81 -6.67
CA CYS A 885 14.94 -14.57 -6.51
C CYS A 885 15.03 -15.56 -5.34
N THR A 886 13.97 -15.64 -4.54
CA THR A 886 13.79 -16.81 -3.67
C THR A 886 13.40 -18.05 -4.48
N ILE A 887 13.47 -19.21 -3.82
CA ILE A 887 13.09 -20.48 -4.43
C ILE A 887 11.64 -20.47 -4.93
N ASP A 888 10.74 -19.73 -4.28
CA ASP A 888 9.33 -19.65 -4.67
C ASP A 888 9.15 -19.07 -6.09
N VAL A 889 9.85 -17.97 -6.39
CA VAL A 889 9.83 -17.34 -7.72
C VAL A 889 10.48 -18.24 -8.75
N TYR A 890 11.61 -18.86 -8.40
CA TYR A 890 12.33 -19.77 -9.29
C TYR A 890 11.50 -21.02 -9.61
N MET A 891 10.77 -21.57 -8.65
CA MET A 891 9.87 -22.71 -8.86
C MET A 891 8.75 -22.41 -9.85
N VAL A 892 8.26 -21.16 -9.91
CA VAL A 892 7.32 -20.75 -10.96
C VAL A 892 7.97 -20.78 -12.33
N MET A 893 9.22 -20.29 -12.47
CA MET A 893 9.96 -20.38 -13.73
C MET A 893 10.20 -21.84 -14.15
N VAL A 894 10.61 -22.69 -13.22
CA VAL A 894 10.84 -24.13 -13.47
C VAL A 894 9.55 -24.82 -13.93
N LYS A 895 8.40 -24.50 -13.34
CA LYS A 895 7.09 -25.00 -13.79
C LYS A 895 6.76 -24.58 -15.24
N CYS A 896 7.18 -23.39 -15.67
CA CYS A 896 7.04 -22.97 -17.07
C CYS A 896 7.92 -23.79 -18.03
N TRP A 897 9.02 -24.39 -17.54
CA TRP A 897 9.99 -25.15 -18.35
C TRP A 897 9.87 -26.68 -18.20
N MET A 898 8.70 -27.16 -17.78
CA MET A 898 8.39 -28.59 -17.78
C MET A 898 8.43 -29.13 -19.21
N ILE A 899 9.05 -30.29 -19.42
CA ILE A 899 9.13 -30.94 -20.74
C ILE A 899 7.72 -31.19 -21.28
N ASP A 900 6.88 -31.82 -20.46
CA ASP A 900 5.47 -32.02 -20.77
C ASP A 900 4.73 -30.68 -20.80
N ALA A 901 4.14 -30.37 -21.95
CA ALA A 901 3.46 -29.10 -22.19
C ALA A 901 2.20 -28.96 -21.34
N ASP A 902 1.46 -30.04 -21.11
CA ASP A 902 0.20 -30.01 -20.33
C ASP A 902 0.45 -29.83 -18.83
N SER A 903 1.66 -30.16 -18.36
CA SER A 903 2.10 -29.92 -16.98
C SER A 903 2.48 -28.46 -16.68
N ARG A 904 2.55 -27.59 -17.71
CA ARG A 904 2.88 -26.16 -17.53
C ARG A 904 1.63 -25.36 -17.09
N PRO A 905 1.78 -24.36 -16.20
CA PRO A 905 0.66 -23.57 -15.68
C PRO A 905 0.06 -22.67 -16.75
N ARG A 906 -1.25 -22.35 -16.67
CA ARG A 906 -1.89 -21.40 -17.60
C ARG A 906 -1.58 -19.94 -17.26
N PHE A 907 -1.71 -19.02 -18.23
CA PHE A 907 -1.44 -17.59 -17.99
C PHE A 907 -2.34 -16.98 -16.91
N LYS A 908 -3.59 -17.46 -16.79
CA LYS A 908 -4.50 -17.09 -15.69
C LYS A 908 -3.93 -17.42 -14.30
N GLU A 909 -3.29 -18.58 -14.16
CA GLU A 909 -2.67 -19.02 -12.91
C GLU A 909 -1.40 -18.23 -12.63
N LEU A 910 -0.57 -18.01 -13.64
CA LEU A 910 0.64 -17.18 -13.54
C LEU A 910 0.30 -15.74 -13.13
N ALA A 911 -0.72 -15.13 -13.74
CA ALA A 911 -1.16 -13.79 -13.39
C ALA A 911 -1.63 -13.71 -11.93
N ALA A 912 -2.37 -14.71 -11.44
CA ALA A 912 -2.81 -14.77 -10.05
C ALA A 912 -1.64 -14.96 -9.07
N GLU A 913 -0.69 -15.83 -9.41
CA GLU A 913 0.43 -16.18 -8.55
C GLU A 913 1.43 -15.02 -8.41
N PHE A 914 1.81 -14.36 -9.51
CA PHE A 914 2.61 -13.13 -9.44
C PHE A 914 1.84 -11.97 -8.80
N SER A 915 0.51 -11.89 -8.95
CA SER A 915 -0.30 -10.88 -8.24
C SER A 915 -0.31 -11.12 -6.72
N ARG A 916 -0.26 -12.37 -6.28
CA ARG A 916 -0.13 -12.75 -4.86
C ARG A 916 1.24 -12.35 -4.33
N MET A 917 2.31 -12.62 -5.09
CA MET A 917 3.68 -12.24 -4.73
C MET A 917 3.87 -10.72 -4.68
N ALA A 918 3.25 -9.98 -5.60
CA ALA A 918 3.32 -8.52 -5.67
C ALA A 918 2.67 -7.79 -4.47
N ARG A 919 1.94 -8.49 -3.59
CA ARG A 919 1.40 -7.93 -2.34
C ARG A 919 2.45 -7.87 -1.22
N ASP A 920 3.50 -8.69 -1.29
CA ASP A 920 4.61 -8.72 -0.34
C ASP A 920 5.95 -8.96 -1.08
N PRO A 921 6.44 -7.98 -1.85
CA PRO A 921 7.56 -8.19 -2.77
C PRO A 921 8.88 -8.59 -2.11
N GLN A 922 9.15 -8.06 -0.91
CA GLN A 922 10.42 -8.25 -0.21
C GLN A 922 10.62 -9.69 0.27
N ARG A 923 9.54 -10.45 0.45
CA ARG A 923 9.59 -11.88 0.75
C ARG A 923 10.08 -12.73 -0.43
N TYR A 924 9.82 -12.28 -1.66
CA TYR A 924 10.05 -13.08 -2.87
C TYR A 924 11.29 -12.64 -3.66
N LEU A 925 11.66 -11.36 -3.57
CA LEU A 925 12.83 -10.80 -4.24
C LEU A 925 13.74 -10.05 -3.25
N VAL A 926 14.99 -10.49 -3.14
CA VAL A 926 16.01 -9.92 -2.27
C VAL A 926 17.05 -9.18 -3.12
N ILE A 927 16.87 -7.86 -3.25
CA ILE A 927 17.80 -6.99 -3.98
C ILE A 927 18.79 -6.41 -2.96
N GLN A 928 20.05 -6.82 -3.02
CA GLN A 928 21.11 -6.26 -2.17
C GLN A 928 21.39 -4.81 -2.60
N VAL A 929 20.91 -3.85 -1.81
CA VAL A 929 21.16 -2.43 -2.04
C VAL A 929 22.64 -2.13 -1.72
N ARG A 930 23.51 -2.11 -2.74
CA ARG A 930 24.80 -1.42 -2.63
C ARG A 930 24.51 0.07 -2.64
N ILE A 931 24.57 0.71 -1.47
CA ILE A 931 24.44 2.16 -1.34
C ILE A 931 25.62 2.81 -2.05
N ARG A 932 25.41 3.24 -3.30
CA ARG A 932 26.16 4.33 -3.92
C ARG A 932 25.17 5.47 -4.17
N LEU A 933 25.44 6.61 -3.55
CA LEU A 933 24.74 7.86 -3.81
C LEU A 933 25.04 8.28 -5.26
N PHE A 934 24.13 7.99 -6.18
CA PHE A 934 24.08 8.59 -7.52
C PHE A 934 22.68 9.16 -7.76
N PHE A 935 22.63 10.45 -8.09
CA PHE A 935 21.44 11.10 -8.64
C PHE A 935 21.16 10.49 -10.02
N PRO A 936 19.92 10.13 -10.38
CA PRO A 936 19.61 9.64 -11.71
C PRO A 936 19.73 10.80 -12.69
N ASN A 937 20.84 10.83 -13.43
CA ASN A 937 20.92 11.59 -14.67
C ASN A 937 19.91 10.98 -15.65
N HIS A 938 19.11 11.85 -16.25
CA HIS A 938 18.13 11.54 -17.28
C HIS A 938 18.70 10.55 -18.30
N SER A 939 17.87 9.55 -18.65
CA SER A 939 18.08 8.58 -19.72
C SER A 939 18.76 9.21 -20.94
N LYS A 940 19.95 8.71 -21.27
CA LYS A 940 20.74 9.10 -22.46
C LYS A 940 20.04 8.80 -23.79
N PHE A 941 18.93 8.06 -23.77
CA PHE A 941 18.16 7.75 -24.96
C PHE A 941 17.42 9.00 -25.49
N PHE A 942 16.84 9.83 -24.61
CA PHE A 942 16.02 10.98 -25.04
C PHE A 942 16.82 12.24 -25.40
N GLN A 943 17.99 12.45 -24.80
CA GLN A 943 18.82 13.64 -25.08
C GLN A 943 19.52 13.62 -26.45
N SER A 944 19.57 12.47 -27.14
CA SER A 944 20.14 12.38 -28.50
C SER A 944 19.10 12.51 -29.62
N LEU A 945 17.85 12.88 -29.29
CA LEU A 945 16.69 12.61 -30.14
C LEU A 945 15.75 13.78 -30.45
N LEU A 946 15.99 15.00 -29.97
CA LEU A 946 15.11 16.13 -30.20
C LEU A 946 15.91 17.43 -30.36
N ASP A 947 15.78 18.07 -31.52
CA ASP A 947 15.92 19.52 -31.65
C ASP A 947 14.75 20.16 -30.88
N GLU A 948 15.06 21.09 -29.98
CA GLU A 948 14.16 21.63 -28.94
C GLU A 948 12.95 22.46 -29.45
N GLU A 949 12.70 22.56 -30.75
CA GLU A 949 11.69 23.49 -31.29
C GLU A 949 10.30 22.89 -31.63
N GLU A 950 10.07 21.57 -31.58
CA GLU A 950 8.81 20.94 -32.07
C GLU A 950 7.93 20.23 -31.00
N LEU A 951 8.17 20.45 -29.70
CA LEU A 951 7.53 19.65 -28.62
C LEU A 951 6.09 20.05 -28.24
N ASP A 952 5.62 21.25 -28.59
CA ASP A 952 4.35 21.81 -28.07
C ASP A 952 3.08 21.44 -28.89
N ASP A 953 3.23 20.70 -29.99
CA ASP A 953 2.15 20.40 -30.96
C ASP A 953 1.83 18.89 -31.16
N LEU A 954 2.35 17.99 -30.31
CA LEU A 954 2.19 16.52 -30.45
C LEU A 954 1.04 15.96 -29.57
N MET A 955 0.19 15.10 -30.12
CA MET A 955 -0.99 14.50 -29.45
C MET A 955 -0.83 12.97 -29.28
N ASP A 956 -1.24 12.42 -28.14
CA ASP A 956 -1.18 10.97 -27.88
C ASP A 956 -2.19 10.21 -28.78
N ALA A 957 -1.76 9.12 -29.41
CA ALA A 957 -2.60 8.29 -30.27
C ALA A 957 -3.82 7.69 -29.53
N ASP A 958 -3.67 7.35 -28.23
CA ASP A 958 -4.79 6.86 -27.41
C ASP A 958 -5.83 7.99 -27.18
N GLU A 959 -5.41 9.25 -27.17
CA GLU A 959 -6.32 10.41 -27.03
C GLU A 959 -7.03 10.74 -28.36
N TYR A 960 -6.35 10.52 -29.49
CA TYR A 960 -6.91 10.73 -30.83
C TYR A 960 -7.97 9.69 -31.22
N LEU A 961 -7.84 8.43 -30.77
CA LEU A 961 -8.70 7.32 -31.20
C LEU A 961 -9.99 7.13 -30.40
N VAL A 962 -10.20 7.87 -29.32
CA VAL A 962 -11.43 7.75 -28.51
C VAL A 962 -12.57 8.55 -29.17
N PRO A 963 -13.72 7.94 -29.50
CA PRO A 963 -14.89 8.69 -29.92
C PRO A 963 -15.31 9.60 -28.78
N GLN A 964 -15.11 10.92 -28.93
CA GLN A 964 -15.47 11.88 -27.89
C GLN A 964 -16.99 12.07 -27.85
N THR A 965 -17.70 11.13 -27.21
CA THR A 965 -19.02 11.41 -26.63
C THR A 965 -18.81 12.31 -25.41
N PHE A 966 -18.90 13.61 -25.67
CA PHE A 966 -19.10 14.75 -24.77
C PHE A 966 -18.79 14.56 -23.27
N ASN A 967 -17.64 15.14 -22.91
CA ASN A 967 -17.27 15.82 -21.66
C ASN A 967 -17.34 15.05 -20.33
N ILE A 968 -16.19 14.47 -19.96
CA ILE A 968 -15.59 14.75 -18.65
C ILE A 968 -14.13 15.16 -18.85
N ALA A 969 -13.78 16.23 -18.15
CA ALA A 969 -12.47 16.85 -18.07
C ALA A 969 -11.40 15.87 -17.56
N THR A 970 -10.31 15.76 -18.31
CA THR A 970 -9.00 15.44 -17.77
C THR A 970 -8.54 16.59 -16.88
N SER A 971 -8.32 16.28 -15.61
CA SER A 971 -7.60 17.14 -14.67
C SER A 971 -6.17 17.31 -15.18
N SER A 972 -5.82 18.57 -15.39
CA SER A 972 -4.50 19.09 -15.68
C SER A 972 -3.49 18.69 -14.60
N TYR A 973 -2.52 17.85 -14.96
CA TYR A 973 -1.21 17.90 -14.33
C TYR A 973 -0.49 19.14 -14.87
N THR A 974 -0.39 20.18 -14.04
CA THR A 974 0.49 21.31 -14.29
C THR A 974 1.93 20.88 -14.01
N SER A 975 2.72 20.68 -15.07
CA SER A 975 4.17 20.85 -15.01
C SER A 975 4.47 22.34 -14.86
N ARG A 976 5.20 22.71 -13.79
CA ARG A 976 5.90 23.99 -13.68
C ARG A 976 7.23 23.92 -14.46
N PRO A 977 7.78 25.07 -14.91
CA PRO A 977 8.80 25.16 -15.96
C PRO A 977 10.23 24.83 -15.48
N PRO A 978 11.18 24.61 -16.41
CA PRO A 978 12.58 24.33 -16.12
C PRO A 978 13.35 25.63 -15.82
N MET A 979 14.26 25.59 -14.84
CA MET A 979 15.25 26.67 -14.61
C MET A 979 16.62 26.07 -14.23
N ASP A 980 17.54 26.28 -15.17
CA ASP A 980 18.99 26.42 -15.14
C ASP A 980 19.86 25.77 -14.06
N THR A 981 20.76 24.92 -14.55
CA THR A 981 21.99 24.48 -13.91
C THR A 981 23.05 25.59 -13.96
N SER A 982 23.21 26.33 -12.86
CA SER A 982 24.47 26.99 -12.54
C SER A 982 24.62 27.19 -11.03
N SER A 983 24.92 26.10 -10.30
CA SER A 983 25.68 26.09 -9.03
C SER A 983 25.83 24.66 -8.52
N VAL A 984 27.07 24.23 -8.36
CA VAL A 984 27.48 22.93 -7.86
C VAL A 984 27.81 23.05 -6.36
N ARG A 985 27.39 22.03 -5.57
CA ARG A 985 27.95 21.50 -4.28
C ARG A 985 27.39 21.93 -2.90
N ILE A 986 27.10 20.88 -2.08
CA ILE A 986 27.04 20.73 -0.59
C ILE A 986 25.67 21.12 0.05
N ALA A 987 24.97 20.38 0.94
CA ALA A 987 25.23 19.24 1.84
C ALA A 987 23.93 18.47 2.24
N PHE A 988 24.07 17.20 2.65
CA PHE A 988 23.27 16.59 3.72
C PHE A 988 23.96 16.92 5.06
N CYS A 989 23.17 17.16 6.11
CA CYS A 989 23.50 17.38 7.53
C CYS A 989 23.61 18.83 8.05
N PHE A 990 22.52 19.16 8.76
CA PHE A 990 22.41 19.78 10.07
C PHE A 990 22.74 21.26 10.26
N LEU A 991 21.81 21.90 10.98
CA LEU A 991 22.07 22.94 11.96
C LEU A 991 23.43 22.77 12.64
N TYR A 992 24.34 23.66 12.28
CA TYR A 992 25.18 24.37 13.23
C TYR A 992 25.55 25.74 12.65
N SER A 993 25.18 26.77 13.44
CA SER A 993 25.84 28.06 13.56
C SER A 993 25.70 29.09 12.43
N SER A 994 24.85 30.08 12.67
CA SER A 994 25.19 31.47 12.38
C SER A 994 26.19 31.97 13.43
N LEU A 995 27.34 32.51 13.04
CA LEU A 995 27.84 33.85 13.42
C LEU A 995 29.31 34.06 13.01
N HIS A 996 29.55 35.28 12.53
CA HIS A 996 30.80 36.05 12.44
C HIS A 996 31.71 35.97 11.19
N GLU A 997 31.54 37.01 10.35
CA GLU A 997 32.66 37.79 9.83
C GLU A 997 33.51 38.37 10.98
N VAL A 998 34.84 38.14 10.93
CA VAL A 998 35.89 39.08 11.36
C VAL A 998 37.13 38.87 10.46
N ILE A 999 37.27 39.73 9.46
CA ILE A 999 38.48 40.49 9.06
C ILE A 999 39.87 39.95 9.52
N LYS A 1000 40.77 39.70 8.54
CA LYS A 1000 42.18 40.19 8.36
C LYS A 1000 43.29 39.15 8.02
N CYS A 1001 44.05 39.55 6.98
CA CYS A 1001 45.50 39.40 6.72
C CYS A 1001 46.10 38.07 6.17
N ILE A 1002 46.27 38.02 4.84
CA ILE A 1002 47.56 38.06 4.05
C ILE A 1002 48.84 37.66 4.82
N PRO A 1003 49.80 36.89 4.24
CA PRO A 1003 50.21 36.88 2.83
C PRO A 1003 50.00 35.61 2.02
#